data_AF-A0A1G7NKW3-F1
#
_entry.id   AF-A0A1G7NKW3-F1
#
_cell.length_a   1.000
_cell.length_b   1.000
_cell.length_c   1.000
_cell.angle_alpha   90.00
_cell.angle_beta   90.00
_cell.angle_gamma   90.00
#
_symmetry.space_group_name_H-M   'P 1'
#
loop_
_entity.id
_entity.type
_entity.pdbx_description
1 polymer ?
#
loop_
_entity_poly.entity_id
_entity_poly.type
_entity_poly.pdbx_seq_one_letter_code
_entity_poly.pdbx_strand_id
1 'polypeptide(L)'
;MNRNTLMAMAVACLSVSGANAQHLSTENKFAQPLGKVLDEVSKSFGVRLKFNVDTTGLVVNYAPQRIRQYSIDETLLNILAPFDFVPVKQNDKLYKIKSYEYSRRTDEDGERLIAYLQKLYSNKEEFDERREQLRAEVRQHLGIDSVMGKFVQKPNVILSKVRKYDGYSAQNIALETLPGLYVCGTVYAPSTKGKHALIICPNGHFGNGRYRKDQQQRMGVLARMGAVCVDFDLFGWGESELQVGKSHQSSMAHVLQNANAIALLNYMLASRKDIDAKRIGVNGGSGGGTQTVMLTVLDDRFTAAAPVVSLSAHFDGGCPCESGLPVMTSAGGTCNAELAAAFAPKPLLVVSDGKDWTSTVPETELPYIKKVYSFYDAADNVYGTHLPTEGHDFGPNKRKPVYDFFAKVFSLDASKMDESKVTIEPFENMYSFGKNGEKLPANAVRSVAEITKYFDKQMYFDLRWMAGLDKKAKDWAESLQLNDAEKTAKVEKLIATHLKRVTEWHNSHPYTTVPAGINPRTGETLRNVDREIIADAAQPKHYHTDLMEGLRAILTEQQVEQILDKYTVGKVAFTLKGYKAIVPDMTAEEEAECLRLLKEARERAIDFKSMKEISEIFGMYKDKCEDYFNTHGRNWKQMYSAYYKKLQSEKKKAKK
;
A
#
# COMPACT_ATOMS: atom_id res chain seq x y z
N MET A 1 75.31 12.01 -43.48
CA MET A 1 75.48 13.45 -43.74
C MET A 1 74.10 14.11 -43.80
N ASN A 2 73.86 15.13 -42.96
CA ASN A 2 73.06 16.37 -43.15
C ASN A 2 71.70 16.33 -43.89
N ARG A 3 70.66 17.12 -43.60
CA ARG A 3 70.29 18.16 -42.60
C ARG A 3 68.83 18.56 -42.95
N ASN A 4 68.07 18.99 -41.95
CA ASN A 4 66.81 19.78 -41.97
C ASN A 4 66.64 20.73 -43.20
N THR A 5 65.44 21.18 -43.63
CA THR A 5 64.46 21.99 -42.88
C THR A 5 63.19 22.36 -43.71
N LEU A 6 62.04 22.58 -43.03
CA LEU A 6 60.91 23.56 -43.26
C LEU A 6 59.97 23.40 -44.51
N MET A 7 58.63 23.64 -44.51
CA MET A 7 57.59 24.09 -43.55
C MET A 7 56.20 24.05 -44.25
N ALA A 8 55.10 24.01 -43.47
CA ALA A 8 53.66 24.25 -43.80
C ALA A 8 52.89 23.09 -44.50
N MET A 9 51.67 22.69 -44.09
CA MET A 9 50.61 23.39 -43.38
C MET A 9 49.69 22.37 -42.67
N ALA A 10 49.20 22.74 -41.48
CA ALA A 10 48.33 21.95 -40.62
C ALA A 10 46.85 22.00 -41.05
N VAL A 11 46.13 20.87 -40.94
CA VAL A 11 44.72 20.83 -40.51
C VAL A 11 44.52 19.63 -39.60
N ALA A 12 44.06 19.91 -38.40
CA ALA A 12 43.86 18.99 -37.30
C ALA A 12 42.61 18.12 -37.48
N CYS A 13 42.75 16.82 -37.19
CA CYS A 13 41.66 15.96 -36.73
C CYS A 13 42.06 15.35 -35.39
N LEU A 14 42.07 16.18 -34.34
CA LEU A 14 42.00 15.71 -32.97
C LEU A 14 40.55 15.29 -32.71
N SER A 15 40.28 14.00 -32.81
CA SER A 15 39.06 13.40 -32.26
C SER A 15 39.09 13.57 -30.74
N VAL A 16 38.44 14.62 -30.25
CA VAL A 16 38.16 14.82 -28.82
C VAL A 16 37.10 13.80 -28.42
N SER A 17 37.54 12.62 -27.98
CA SER A 17 36.73 11.77 -27.09
C SER A 17 36.77 12.39 -25.69
N GLY A 18 36.06 13.50 -25.53
CA GLY A 18 35.89 14.20 -24.26
C GLY A 18 34.87 13.49 -23.40
N ALA A 19 35.24 12.36 -22.79
CA ALA A 19 34.65 11.99 -21.53
C ALA A 19 35.17 13.02 -20.51
N ASN A 20 34.42 14.10 -20.28
CA ASN A 20 34.73 15.05 -19.21
C ASN A 20 34.71 14.27 -17.88
N ALA A 21 35.89 13.88 -17.40
CA ALA A 21 36.06 13.49 -16.01
C ALA A 21 35.64 14.71 -15.19
N GLN A 22 34.49 14.59 -14.51
CA GLN A 22 33.95 15.66 -13.68
C GLN A 22 35.03 16.05 -12.66
N HIS A 23 35.61 17.24 -12.82
CA HIS A 23 36.71 17.70 -11.97
C HIS A 23 36.17 17.87 -10.55
N LEU A 24 36.52 16.97 -9.64
CA LEU A 24 36.01 17.02 -8.27
C LEU A 24 36.57 18.26 -7.56
N SER A 25 35.70 19.14 -7.07
CA SER A 25 36.07 20.37 -6.39
C SER A 25 35.09 20.71 -5.28
N THR A 26 35.44 21.68 -4.44
CA THR A 26 34.53 22.20 -3.41
C THR A 26 33.26 22.81 -4.00
N GLU A 27 33.37 23.48 -5.15
CA GLU A 27 32.27 24.17 -5.84
C GLU A 27 31.21 23.19 -6.35
N ASN A 28 31.63 22.00 -6.79
CA ASN A 28 30.70 20.92 -7.15
C ASN A 28 30.53 19.88 -6.04
N LYS A 29 30.97 20.20 -4.82
CA LYS A 29 30.84 19.35 -3.63
C LYS A 29 31.48 17.98 -3.80
N PHE A 30 32.50 17.82 -4.65
CA PHE A 30 33.09 16.52 -5.00
C PHE A 30 32.01 15.47 -5.35
N ALA A 31 30.95 15.90 -6.03
CA ALA A 31 29.77 15.09 -6.29
C ALA A 31 30.07 13.98 -7.31
N GLN A 32 29.57 12.77 -7.03
CA GLN A 32 29.76 11.61 -7.91
C GLN A 32 28.47 10.77 -8.00
N PRO A 33 28.20 10.12 -9.16
CA PRO A 33 27.09 9.18 -9.27
C PRO A 33 27.20 8.05 -8.24
N LEU A 34 26.11 7.74 -7.54
CA LEU A 34 26.07 6.74 -6.47
C LEU A 34 26.54 5.35 -6.95
N GLY A 35 26.06 4.90 -8.10
CA GLY A 35 26.46 3.60 -8.68
C GLY A 35 27.97 3.50 -8.88
N LYS A 36 28.61 4.56 -9.39
CA LYS A 36 30.06 4.60 -9.58
C LYS A 36 30.81 4.51 -8.24
N VAL A 37 30.38 5.27 -7.23
CA VAL A 37 30.99 5.25 -5.90
C VAL A 37 30.89 3.87 -5.27
N LEU A 38 29.73 3.22 -5.38
CA LEU A 38 29.50 1.88 -4.82
C LEU A 38 30.30 0.80 -5.56
N ASP A 39 30.49 0.91 -6.87
CA ASP A 39 31.36 0.02 -7.65
C ASP A 39 32.83 0.17 -7.23
N GLU A 40 33.29 1.39 -6.99
CA GLU A 40 34.65 1.68 -6.50
C GLU A 40 34.86 1.13 -5.08
N VAL A 41 33.89 1.34 -4.18
CA VAL A 41 33.91 0.77 -2.82
C VAL A 41 33.91 -0.76 -2.86
N SER A 42 33.06 -1.37 -3.69
CA SER A 42 33.01 -2.83 -3.87
C SER A 42 34.37 -3.39 -4.26
N LYS A 43 35.07 -2.75 -5.20
CA LYS A 43 36.42 -3.13 -5.64
C LYS A 43 37.46 -2.89 -4.55
N SER A 44 37.45 -1.73 -3.90
CA SER A 44 38.45 -1.33 -2.90
C SER A 44 38.43 -2.22 -1.65
N PHE A 45 37.24 -2.62 -1.20
CA PHE A 45 37.08 -3.47 0.00
C PHE A 45 36.96 -4.96 -0.33
N GLY A 46 36.96 -5.35 -1.60
CA GLY A 46 36.87 -6.75 -2.01
C GLY A 46 35.53 -7.42 -1.67
N VAL A 47 34.44 -6.65 -1.63
CA VAL A 47 33.09 -7.11 -1.28
C VAL A 47 32.17 -7.06 -2.49
N ARG A 48 31.17 -7.94 -2.54
CA ARG A 48 30.09 -7.86 -3.53
C ARG A 48 28.90 -7.10 -2.96
N LEU A 49 28.30 -6.24 -3.76
CA LEU A 49 27.08 -5.51 -3.42
C LEU A 49 25.92 -6.04 -4.28
N LYS A 50 24.84 -6.49 -3.63
CA LYS A 50 23.60 -6.90 -4.29
C LYS A 50 22.54 -5.81 -4.09
N PHE A 51 22.05 -5.24 -5.18
CA PHE A 51 21.11 -4.13 -5.13
C PHE A 51 19.65 -4.60 -5.19
N ASN A 52 18.87 -4.15 -4.21
CA ASN A 52 17.41 -4.23 -4.21
C ASN A 52 16.77 -2.83 -4.31
N VAL A 53 17.55 -1.86 -4.80
CA VAL A 53 17.21 -0.45 -4.98
C VAL A 53 17.73 0.01 -6.34
N ASP A 54 17.09 1.01 -6.92
CA ASP A 54 17.60 1.67 -8.12
C ASP A 54 18.52 2.84 -7.72
N THR A 55 19.73 2.83 -8.23
CA THR A 55 20.73 3.89 -7.99
C THR A 55 20.85 4.86 -9.17
N THR A 56 20.07 4.64 -10.22
CA THR A 56 20.11 5.44 -11.46
C THR A 56 19.78 6.90 -11.18
N GLY A 57 20.67 7.80 -11.60
CA GLY A 57 20.49 9.24 -11.41
C GLY A 57 20.79 9.78 -10.00
N LEU A 58 21.06 8.91 -9.02
CA LEU A 58 21.42 9.35 -7.66
C LEU A 58 22.87 9.83 -7.60
N VAL A 59 23.10 10.92 -6.85
CA VAL A 59 24.41 11.60 -6.75
C VAL A 59 24.80 11.79 -5.29
N VAL A 60 25.99 11.31 -4.93
CA VAL A 60 26.58 11.45 -3.60
C VAL A 60 27.44 12.71 -3.57
N ASN A 61 27.09 13.66 -2.70
CA ASN A 61 27.95 14.81 -2.40
C ASN A 61 29.06 14.42 -1.43
N TYR A 62 30.26 14.95 -1.64
CA TYR A 62 31.48 14.71 -0.84
C TYR A 62 31.85 13.22 -0.78
N ALA A 63 31.72 12.54 -1.92
CA ALA A 63 31.85 11.08 -1.99
C ALA A 63 33.19 10.55 -1.45
N PRO A 64 34.37 11.10 -1.81
CA PRO A 64 35.64 10.65 -1.26
C PRO A 64 35.72 10.78 0.27
N GLN A 65 35.12 11.85 0.84
CA GLN A 65 35.15 12.12 2.28
C GLN A 65 34.20 11.21 3.09
N ARG A 66 33.30 10.48 2.43
CA ARG A 66 32.40 9.50 3.07
C ARG A 66 33.04 8.11 3.22
N ILE A 67 34.17 7.86 2.54
CA ILE A 67 34.88 6.59 2.62
C ILE A 67 35.72 6.54 3.89
N ARG A 68 35.62 5.41 4.62
CA ARG A 68 36.43 5.07 5.79
C ARG A 68 37.28 3.87 5.42
N GLN A 69 38.53 4.10 5.04
CA GLN A 69 39.43 3.06 4.52
C GLN A 69 39.59 1.84 5.46
N TYR A 70 39.31 2.01 6.75
CA TYR A 70 39.38 0.97 7.78
C TYR A 70 38.06 0.24 8.05
N SER A 71 36.92 0.69 7.50
CA SER A 71 35.59 0.12 7.83
C SER A 71 34.65 0.18 6.62
N ILE A 72 34.34 -0.99 6.07
CA ILE A 72 33.34 -1.11 5.00
C ILE A 72 31.94 -0.76 5.52
N ASP A 73 31.60 -1.12 6.76
CA ASP A 73 30.28 -0.87 7.34
C ASP A 73 30.03 0.64 7.49
N GLU A 74 30.99 1.38 8.06
CA GLU A 74 30.89 2.84 8.15
C GLU A 74 30.89 3.50 6.77
N THR A 75 31.70 3.00 5.83
CA THR A 75 31.73 3.50 4.46
C THR A 75 30.37 3.37 3.78
N LEU A 76 29.77 2.18 3.83
CA LEU A 76 28.46 1.93 3.23
C LEU A 76 27.39 2.79 3.92
N LEU A 77 27.36 2.86 5.25
CA LEU A 77 26.41 3.71 5.99
C LEU A 77 26.52 5.19 5.58
N ASN A 78 27.73 5.74 5.53
CA ASN A 78 27.95 7.15 5.18
C ASN A 78 27.51 7.48 3.74
N ILE A 79 27.63 6.53 2.82
CA ILE A 79 27.28 6.70 1.40
C ILE A 79 25.78 6.50 1.17
N LEU A 80 25.16 5.54 1.86
CA LEU A 80 23.80 5.08 1.59
C LEU A 80 22.73 5.83 2.39
N ALA A 81 23.04 6.25 3.62
CA ALA A 81 22.08 6.94 4.49
C ALA A 81 21.43 8.19 3.87
N PRO A 82 22.11 9.04 3.07
CA PRO A 82 21.47 10.19 2.40
C PRO A 82 20.34 9.84 1.42
N PHE A 83 20.17 8.56 1.06
CA PHE A 83 19.15 8.07 0.13
C PHE A 83 18.16 7.12 0.80
N ASP A 84 18.14 7.08 2.14
CA ASP A 84 17.39 6.09 2.91
C ASP A 84 17.69 4.64 2.48
N PHE A 85 18.95 4.37 2.14
CA PHE A 85 19.43 3.03 1.83
C PHE A 85 20.23 2.46 2.99
N VAL A 86 20.09 1.15 3.22
CA VAL A 86 20.73 0.42 4.32
C VAL A 86 21.51 -0.77 3.77
N PRO A 87 22.79 -0.94 4.17
CA PRO A 87 23.54 -2.14 3.88
C PRO A 87 23.19 -3.26 4.86
N VAL A 88 22.83 -4.43 4.35
CA VAL A 88 22.61 -5.64 5.15
C VAL A 88 23.71 -6.65 4.86
N LYS A 89 24.61 -6.86 5.82
CA LYS A 89 25.67 -7.87 5.72
C LYS A 89 25.05 -9.26 5.57
N GLN A 90 25.43 -10.00 4.54
CA GLN A 90 25.02 -11.40 4.33
C GLN A 90 26.13 -12.37 4.77
N ASN A 91 27.38 -11.96 4.58
CA ASN A 91 28.60 -12.57 5.07
C ASN A 91 29.76 -11.58 4.83
N ASP A 92 31.00 -11.97 5.16
CA ASP A 92 32.18 -11.09 5.05
C ASP A 92 32.48 -10.59 3.63
N LYS A 93 31.89 -11.19 2.58
CA LYS A 93 32.14 -10.81 1.19
C LYS A 93 30.89 -10.34 0.44
N LEU A 94 29.75 -10.21 1.10
CA LEU A 94 28.49 -9.88 0.45
C LEU A 94 27.62 -8.98 1.33
N TYR A 95 27.25 -7.83 0.78
CA TYR A 95 26.23 -6.94 1.33
C TYR A 95 25.05 -6.86 0.38
N LYS A 96 23.84 -6.83 0.95
CA LYS A 96 22.61 -6.53 0.24
C LYS A 96 22.20 -5.09 0.54
N ILE A 97 22.07 -4.26 -0.47
CA ILE A 97 21.64 -2.86 -0.34
C ILE A 97 20.13 -2.81 -0.54
N LYS A 98 19.41 -2.27 0.44
CA LYS A 98 17.95 -2.16 0.46
C LYS A 98 17.52 -0.73 0.82
N SER A 99 16.26 -0.40 0.56
CA SER A 99 15.61 0.75 1.19
C SER A 99 15.46 0.54 2.69
N TYR A 100 15.43 1.63 3.44
CA TYR A 100 15.08 1.64 4.86
C TYR A 100 13.69 1.04 5.06
N GLU A 101 13.60 0.08 5.99
CA GLU A 101 12.37 -0.58 6.38
C GLU A 101 12.01 -0.11 7.80
N TYR A 102 11.04 0.80 7.95
CA TYR A 102 10.69 1.38 9.26
C TYR A 102 10.35 0.34 10.35
N SER A 103 9.82 -0.80 9.94
CA SER A 103 9.40 -1.89 10.81
C SER A 103 10.54 -2.81 11.24
N ARG A 104 11.76 -2.65 10.69
CA ARG A 104 12.87 -3.59 10.89
C ARG A 104 14.14 -2.88 11.36
N ARG A 105 14.69 -3.41 12.45
CA ARG A 105 15.96 -3.04 13.08
C ARG A 105 16.90 -4.25 13.07
N THR A 106 18.10 -4.10 13.63
CA THR A 106 19.03 -5.23 13.81
C THR A 106 18.83 -5.94 15.15
N ASP A 107 19.39 -7.14 15.28
CA ASP A 107 19.37 -7.91 16.52
C ASP A 107 19.98 -7.08 17.68
N GLU A 108 21.09 -6.38 17.44
CA GLU A 108 21.76 -5.52 18.43
C GLU A 108 20.90 -4.31 18.84
N ASP A 109 20.12 -3.76 17.91
CA ASP A 109 19.16 -2.70 18.24
C ASP A 109 18.04 -3.25 19.13
N GLY A 110 17.60 -4.49 18.89
CA GLY A 110 16.67 -5.21 19.75
C GLY A 110 17.20 -5.40 21.17
N GLU A 111 18.44 -5.86 21.32
CA GLU A 111 19.12 -5.99 22.61
C GLU A 111 19.22 -4.66 23.36
N ARG A 112 19.63 -3.59 22.66
CA ARG A 112 19.71 -2.25 23.26
C ARG A 112 18.33 -1.72 23.66
N LEU A 113 17.29 -1.97 22.87
CA LEU A 113 15.92 -1.59 23.20
C LEU A 113 15.45 -2.33 24.45
N ILE A 114 15.62 -3.65 24.53
CA ILE A 114 15.28 -4.43 25.73
C ILE A 114 16.05 -3.92 26.96
N ALA A 115 17.34 -3.64 26.82
CA ALA A 115 18.15 -3.09 27.91
C ALA A 115 17.71 -1.69 28.34
N TYR A 116 17.19 -0.87 27.42
CA TYR A 116 16.58 0.42 27.73
C TYR A 116 15.26 0.23 28.49
N LEU A 117 14.35 -0.61 27.99
CA LEU A 117 13.04 -0.86 28.60
C LEU A 117 13.17 -1.40 30.03
N GLN A 118 14.14 -2.28 30.30
CA GLN A 118 14.41 -2.80 31.64
C GLN A 118 14.87 -1.73 32.67
N LYS A 119 15.24 -0.52 32.23
CA LYS A 119 15.57 0.59 33.13
C LYS A 119 14.35 1.43 33.51
N LEU A 120 13.23 1.24 32.81
CA LEU A 120 12.02 2.04 33.02
C LEU A 120 11.17 1.55 34.19
N TYR A 121 11.37 0.30 34.61
CA TYR A 121 10.61 -0.33 35.69
C TYR A 121 11.42 -1.49 36.30
N SER A 122 11.22 -1.70 37.60
CA SER A 122 11.98 -2.64 38.42
C SER A 122 11.11 -3.49 39.34
N ASN A 123 9.82 -3.17 39.42
CA ASN A 123 8.83 -3.81 40.29
C ASN A 123 7.45 -3.83 39.62
N LYS A 124 6.50 -4.44 40.32
CA LYS A 124 5.13 -4.63 39.83
C LYS A 124 4.41 -3.31 39.61
N GLU A 125 4.52 -2.37 40.56
CA GLU A 125 3.80 -1.10 40.55
C GLU A 125 4.23 -0.24 39.35
N GLU A 126 5.54 -0.10 39.13
CA GLU A 126 6.11 0.63 37.99
C GLU A 126 5.72 0.00 36.65
N PHE A 127 5.72 -1.34 36.58
CA PHE A 127 5.31 -2.02 35.35
C PHE A 127 3.79 -1.97 35.11
N ASP A 128 2.96 -2.00 36.17
CA ASP A 128 1.52 -1.80 36.08
C ASP A 128 1.20 -0.40 35.52
N GLU A 129 1.88 0.65 35.99
CA GLU A 129 1.74 2.02 35.45
C GLU A 129 2.11 2.08 33.96
N ARG A 130 3.27 1.51 33.58
CA ARG A 130 3.69 1.46 32.18
C ARG A 130 2.74 0.62 31.31
N ARG A 131 2.20 -0.48 31.83
CA ARG A 131 1.20 -1.30 31.14
C ARG A 131 -0.04 -0.49 30.81
N GLU A 132 -0.60 0.25 31.78
CA GLU A 132 -1.81 1.05 31.52
C GLU A 132 -1.55 2.16 30.48
N GLN A 133 -0.38 2.80 30.53
CA GLN A 133 0.04 3.75 29.50
C GLN A 133 0.14 3.10 28.12
N LEU A 134 0.83 1.96 28.01
CA LEU A 134 0.96 1.20 26.77
C LEU A 134 -0.42 0.86 26.20
N ARG A 135 -1.33 0.34 27.02
CA ARG A 135 -2.68 -0.04 26.57
C ARG A 135 -3.46 1.15 26.04
N ALA A 136 -3.45 2.27 26.77
CA ALA A 136 -4.16 3.48 26.36
C ALA A 136 -3.61 4.03 25.04
N GLU A 137 -2.29 4.19 24.94
CA GLU A 137 -1.65 4.76 23.75
C GLU A 137 -1.70 3.82 22.55
N VAL A 138 -1.58 2.50 22.74
CA VAL A 138 -1.75 1.50 21.67
C VAL A 138 -3.15 1.60 21.07
N ARG A 139 -4.20 1.66 21.90
CA ARG A 139 -5.58 1.83 21.43
C ARG A 139 -5.76 3.14 20.67
N GLN A 140 -5.17 4.22 21.17
CA GLN A 140 -5.22 5.54 20.56
C GLN A 140 -4.51 5.57 19.20
N HIS A 141 -3.25 5.12 19.12
CA HIS A 141 -2.46 5.09 17.89
C HIS A 141 -3.06 4.14 16.84
N LEU A 142 -3.67 3.03 17.27
CA LEU A 142 -4.40 2.13 16.38
C LEU A 142 -5.74 2.75 15.91
N GLY A 143 -6.31 3.71 16.66
CA GLY A 143 -7.60 4.32 16.34
C GLY A 143 -8.78 3.35 16.42
N ILE A 144 -8.62 2.21 17.11
CA ILE A 144 -9.57 1.09 17.08
C ILE A 144 -10.94 1.45 17.66
N ASP A 145 -10.97 2.26 18.73
CA ASP A 145 -12.22 2.68 19.38
C ASP A 145 -13.10 3.52 18.45
N SER A 146 -12.49 4.38 17.63
CA SER A 146 -13.20 5.17 16.63
C SER A 146 -13.90 4.27 15.62
N VAL A 147 -13.20 3.25 15.11
CA VAL A 147 -13.71 2.31 14.11
C VAL A 147 -14.77 1.38 14.70
N MET A 148 -14.53 0.80 15.88
CA MET A 148 -15.51 -0.04 16.57
C MET A 148 -16.78 0.75 16.95
N GLY A 149 -16.65 2.03 17.29
CA GLY A 149 -17.78 2.92 17.51
C GLY A 149 -18.66 3.17 16.27
N LYS A 150 -18.19 2.76 15.07
CA LYS A 150 -18.97 2.78 13.81
C LYS A 150 -19.51 1.42 13.42
N PHE A 151 -19.30 0.37 14.21
CA PHE A 151 -19.90 -0.93 13.93
C PHE A 151 -21.42 -0.87 14.00
N VAL A 152 -22.07 -1.72 13.21
CA VAL A 152 -23.53 -1.83 13.21
C VAL A 152 -24.02 -2.33 14.57
N GLN A 153 -25.05 -1.68 15.10
CA GLN A 153 -25.60 -2.03 16.42
C GLN A 153 -26.30 -3.39 16.43
N LYS A 154 -26.82 -3.82 15.26
CA LYS A 154 -27.46 -5.12 15.06
C LYS A 154 -26.79 -5.79 13.87
N PRO A 155 -25.69 -6.54 14.08
CA PRO A 155 -24.95 -7.13 12.98
C PRO A 155 -25.77 -8.20 12.28
N ASN A 156 -25.77 -8.17 10.94
CA ASN A 156 -26.20 -9.32 10.17
C ASN A 156 -25.18 -10.46 10.37
N VAL A 157 -25.65 -11.62 10.81
CA VAL A 157 -24.82 -12.81 11.03
C VAL A 157 -25.35 -13.94 10.16
N ILE A 158 -24.50 -14.42 9.26
CA ILE A 158 -24.81 -15.54 8.36
C ILE A 158 -24.06 -16.76 8.84
N LEU A 159 -24.79 -17.81 9.18
CA LEU A 159 -24.23 -19.09 9.59
C LEU A 159 -24.52 -20.16 8.54
N SER A 160 -23.50 -20.92 8.20
CA SER A 160 -23.67 -22.12 7.38
C SER A 160 -24.33 -23.26 8.18
N LYS A 161 -24.70 -24.35 7.48
CA LYS A 161 -25.05 -25.61 8.15
C LYS A 161 -23.83 -26.15 8.90
N VAL A 162 -24.06 -26.67 10.11
CA VAL A 162 -23.01 -27.33 10.89
C VAL A 162 -22.56 -28.61 10.18
N ARG A 163 -21.26 -28.73 9.96
CA ARG A 163 -20.61 -29.93 9.41
C ARG A 163 -19.97 -30.71 10.56
N LYS A 164 -20.23 -32.02 10.64
CA LYS A 164 -19.77 -32.87 11.74
C LYS A 164 -18.63 -33.77 11.27
N TYR A 165 -17.61 -33.91 12.12
CA TYR A 165 -16.43 -34.75 11.90
C TYR A 165 -16.15 -35.62 13.13
N ASP A 166 -15.04 -36.35 13.11
CA ASP A 166 -14.58 -37.14 14.26
C ASP A 166 -14.24 -36.18 15.42
N GLY A 167 -15.08 -36.14 16.46
CA GLY A 167 -14.82 -35.43 17.71
C GLY A 167 -15.04 -33.91 17.69
N TYR A 168 -15.31 -33.29 16.53
CA TYR A 168 -15.57 -31.86 16.41
C TYR A 168 -16.58 -31.56 15.28
N SER A 169 -17.01 -30.30 15.20
CA SER A 169 -17.81 -29.76 14.12
C SER A 169 -17.21 -28.46 13.60
N ALA A 170 -17.54 -28.10 12.36
CA ALA A 170 -17.20 -26.82 11.74
C ALA A 170 -18.47 -26.10 11.28
N GLN A 171 -18.51 -24.77 11.46
CA GLN A 171 -19.59 -23.90 11.00
C GLN A 171 -19.00 -22.58 10.53
N ASN A 172 -19.18 -22.26 9.24
CA ASN A 172 -18.77 -20.98 8.69
C ASN A 172 -19.66 -19.87 9.25
N ILE A 173 -19.05 -18.70 9.46
CA ILE A 173 -19.67 -17.48 9.93
C ILE A 173 -19.27 -16.32 9.01
N ALA A 174 -20.23 -15.50 8.61
CA ALA A 174 -19.98 -14.14 8.14
C ALA A 174 -20.66 -13.16 9.11
N LEU A 175 -19.87 -12.30 9.73
CA LEU A 175 -20.31 -11.31 10.71
C LEU A 175 -20.16 -9.90 10.11
N GLU A 176 -21.26 -9.17 10.00
CA GLU A 176 -21.22 -7.75 9.62
C GLU A 176 -20.59 -6.91 10.74
N THR A 177 -19.61 -6.07 10.39
CA THR A 177 -18.90 -5.18 11.34
C THR A 177 -19.20 -3.71 11.04
N LEU A 178 -18.47 -3.07 10.14
CA LEU A 178 -18.90 -1.78 9.59
C LEU A 178 -20.13 -1.98 8.69
N PRO A 179 -20.95 -0.94 8.45
CA PRO A 179 -22.12 -1.05 7.58
C PRO A 179 -21.76 -1.66 6.22
N GLY A 180 -22.27 -2.86 5.93
CA GLY A 180 -22.00 -3.62 4.71
C GLY A 180 -20.66 -4.36 4.66
N LEU A 181 -19.76 -4.23 5.63
CA LEU A 181 -18.49 -4.96 5.66
C LEU A 181 -18.63 -6.23 6.50
N TYR A 182 -18.21 -7.37 5.97
CA TYR A 182 -18.29 -8.67 6.63
C TYR A 182 -16.90 -9.26 6.87
N VAL A 183 -16.67 -9.75 8.09
CA VAL A 183 -15.58 -10.69 8.38
C VAL A 183 -16.10 -12.12 8.25
N CYS A 184 -15.42 -12.94 7.45
CA CYS A 184 -15.77 -14.35 7.24
C CYS A 184 -14.78 -15.26 7.95
N GLY A 185 -15.25 -16.38 8.48
CA GLY A 185 -14.44 -17.30 9.27
C GLY A 185 -15.11 -18.66 9.48
N THR A 186 -14.45 -19.52 10.24
CA THR A 186 -14.99 -20.84 10.62
C THR A 186 -14.90 -21.03 12.13
N VAL A 187 -16.04 -21.42 12.73
CA VAL A 187 -16.12 -21.86 14.12
C VAL A 187 -15.94 -23.38 14.17
N TYR A 188 -14.89 -23.83 14.83
CA TYR A 188 -14.65 -25.24 15.14
C TYR A 188 -15.08 -25.50 16.58
N ALA A 189 -15.97 -26.45 16.81
CA ALA A 189 -16.53 -26.71 18.14
C ALA A 189 -16.39 -28.19 18.55
N PRO A 190 -16.06 -28.47 19.82
CA PRO A 190 -16.03 -29.84 20.35
C PRO A 190 -17.39 -30.54 20.18
N SER A 191 -17.39 -31.86 19.98
CA SER A 191 -18.62 -32.66 20.02
C SER A 191 -19.03 -33.08 21.44
N THR A 192 -18.17 -32.83 22.43
CA THR A 192 -18.42 -33.16 23.83
C THR A 192 -19.45 -32.21 24.45
N LYS A 193 -20.12 -32.65 25.51
CA LYS A 193 -21.03 -31.80 26.28
C LYS A 193 -20.24 -30.98 27.31
N GLY A 194 -20.80 -29.85 27.72
CA GLY A 194 -20.29 -29.06 28.83
C GLY A 194 -19.84 -27.66 28.40
N LYS A 195 -18.99 -27.06 29.23
CA LYS A 195 -18.38 -25.76 28.97
C LYS A 195 -17.03 -25.92 28.30
N HIS A 196 -16.77 -25.16 27.26
CA HIS A 196 -15.57 -25.22 26.43
C HIS A 196 -14.75 -23.95 26.57
N ALA A 197 -13.43 -24.09 26.44
CA ALA A 197 -12.58 -22.92 26.21
C ALA A 197 -12.97 -22.28 24.87
N LEU A 198 -12.65 -21.00 24.68
CA LEU A 198 -12.74 -20.30 23.39
C LEU A 198 -11.34 -19.88 22.99
N ILE A 199 -10.92 -20.09 21.75
CA ILE A 199 -9.64 -19.60 21.22
C ILE A 199 -9.89 -18.81 19.94
N ILE A 200 -9.53 -17.54 19.95
CA ILE A 200 -9.56 -16.68 18.75
C ILE A 200 -8.25 -16.87 17.98
N CYS A 201 -8.35 -17.16 16.69
CA CYS A 201 -7.24 -17.68 15.90
C CYS A 201 -6.91 -16.82 14.67
N PRO A 202 -6.35 -15.61 14.84
CA PRO A 202 -5.79 -14.87 13.71
C PRO A 202 -4.73 -15.70 12.99
N ASN A 203 -4.60 -15.52 11.67
CA ASN A 203 -3.63 -16.25 10.85
C ASN A 203 -2.59 -15.30 10.25
N GLY A 204 -1.36 -15.77 10.06
CA GLY A 204 -0.33 -15.01 9.34
C GLY A 204 -0.44 -15.17 7.83
N HIS A 205 0.45 -14.51 7.08
CA HIS A 205 0.51 -14.51 5.62
C HIS A 205 1.03 -15.83 5.01
N PHE A 206 0.66 -16.96 5.59
CA PHE A 206 0.90 -18.26 5.00
C PHE A 206 -0.01 -18.45 3.78
N GLY A 207 0.49 -19.17 2.76
CA GLY A 207 -0.28 -19.44 1.54
C GLY A 207 -1.68 -19.99 1.86
N ASN A 208 -2.70 -19.43 1.18
CA ASN A 208 -4.12 -19.73 1.39
C ASN A 208 -4.72 -19.32 2.75
N GLY A 209 -4.01 -18.56 3.58
CA GLY A 209 -4.54 -17.99 4.83
C GLY A 209 -5.15 -19.06 5.74
N ARG A 210 -6.38 -18.83 6.21
CA ARG A 210 -7.09 -19.78 7.09
C ARG A 210 -7.50 -21.11 6.43
N TYR A 211 -7.56 -21.17 5.09
CA TYR A 211 -8.06 -22.35 4.39
C TYR A 211 -7.03 -23.49 4.31
N ARG A 212 -5.75 -23.20 4.59
CA ARG A 212 -4.65 -24.16 4.44
C ARG A 212 -4.74 -25.34 5.40
N LYS A 213 -4.12 -26.45 5.00
CA LYS A 213 -4.12 -27.73 5.73
C LYS A 213 -3.72 -27.59 7.21
N ASP A 214 -2.58 -26.96 7.50
CA ASP A 214 -2.06 -26.88 8.87
C ASP A 214 -2.93 -26.00 9.80
N GLN A 215 -3.65 -25.01 9.25
CA GLN A 215 -4.63 -24.24 10.02
C GLN A 215 -5.78 -25.16 10.43
N GLN A 216 -6.35 -25.90 9.48
CA GLN A 216 -7.46 -26.82 9.75
C GLN A 216 -7.07 -27.89 10.77
N GLN A 217 -5.86 -28.46 10.65
CA GLN A 217 -5.30 -29.39 11.65
C GLN A 217 -5.27 -28.77 13.04
N ARG A 218 -4.75 -27.55 13.17
CA ARG A 218 -4.67 -26.83 14.46
C ARG A 218 -6.05 -26.62 15.06
N MET A 219 -7.00 -26.12 14.27
CA MET A 219 -8.35 -25.84 14.75
C MET A 219 -9.11 -27.12 15.13
N GLY A 220 -9.03 -28.14 14.28
CA GLY A 220 -9.68 -29.42 14.50
C GLY A 220 -9.16 -30.15 15.74
N VAL A 221 -7.83 -30.17 15.96
CA VAL A 221 -7.24 -30.79 17.15
C VAL A 221 -7.64 -30.04 18.43
N LEU A 222 -7.51 -28.72 18.48
CA LEU A 222 -7.93 -27.94 19.66
C LEU A 222 -9.43 -28.12 19.95
N ALA A 223 -10.26 -28.20 18.91
CA ALA A 223 -11.69 -28.52 19.05
C ALA A 223 -11.94 -29.92 19.58
N ARG A 224 -11.23 -30.94 19.09
CA ARG A 224 -11.33 -32.29 19.64
C ARG A 224 -10.90 -32.36 21.10
N MET A 225 -9.89 -31.58 21.50
CA MET A 225 -9.40 -31.50 22.89
C MET A 225 -10.36 -30.76 23.82
N GLY A 226 -11.30 -29.95 23.32
CA GLY A 226 -12.34 -29.31 24.13
C GLY A 226 -12.40 -27.78 24.07
N ALA A 227 -11.74 -27.14 23.10
CA ALA A 227 -11.81 -25.70 22.88
C ALA A 227 -12.63 -25.34 21.62
N VAL A 228 -13.59 -24.43 21.73
CA VAL A 228 -14.15 -23.78 20.55
C VAL A 228 -13.08 -22.88 19.94
N CYS A 229 -12.76 -23.05 18.65
CA CYS A 229 -11.79 -22.23 17.94
C CYS A 229 -12.46 -21.42 16.84
N VAL A 230 -12.02 -20.17 16.64
CA VAL A 230 -12.55 -19.30 15.57
C VAL A 230 -11.39 -18.72 14.78
N ASP A 231 -11.24 -19.17 13.53
CA ASP A 231 -10.39 -18.48 12.56
C ASP A 231 -11.23 -17.56 11.68
N PHE A 232 -10.56 -16.61 11.03
CA PHE A 232 -11.21 -15.61 10.17
C PHE A 232 -10.26 -15.07 9.13
N ASP A 233 -10.82 -14.54 8.04
CA ASP A 233 -10.08 -13.98 6.92
C ASP A 233 -9.29 -12.74 7.35
N LEU A 234 -8.04 -12.65 6.88
CA LEU A 234 -7.31 -11.38 6.89
C LEU A 234 -8.04 -10.37 6.00
N PHE A 235 -7.90 -9.09 6.30
CA PHE A 235 -8.52 -8.04 5.48
C PHE A 235 -7.96 -8.09 4.06
N GLY A 236 -8.82 -8.11 3.03
CA GLY A 236 -8.41 -8.27 1.63
C GLY A 236 -7.87 -9.67 1.27
N TRP A 237 -8.11 -10.69 2.08
CA TRP A 237 -7.86 -12.11 1.78
C TRP A 237 -9.17 -12.90 1.86
N GLY A 238 -9.21 -14.07 1.21
CA GLY A 238 -10.38 -14.94 1.25
C GLY A 238 -11.63 -14.21 0.76
N GLU A 239 -12.73 -14.30 1.51
CA GLU A 239 -13.99 -13.66 1.14
C GLU A 239 -14.01 -12.15 1.42
N SER A 240 -12.99 -11.62 2.12
CA SER A 240 -12.78 -10.16 2.20
C SER A 240 -12.38 -9.58 0.84
N GLU A 241 -11.68 -10.32 -0.02
CA GLU A 241 -11.28 -9.86 -1.36
C GLU A 241 -12.51 -9.55 -2.25
N LEU A 242 -13.63 -10.26 -2.05
CA LEU A 242 -14.90 -9.97 -2.74
C LEU A 242 -15.46 -8.57 -2.43
N GLN A 243 -15.10 -8.01 -1.27
CA GLN A 243 -15.63 -6.75 -0.78
C GLN A 243 -14.67 -5.58 -1.01
N VAL A 244 -13.37 -5.81 -0.85
CA VAL A 244 -12.37 -4.73 -0.86
C VAL A 244 -11.26 -4.93 -1.89
N GLY A 245 -11.25 -6.04 -2.63
CA GLY A 245 -10.14 -6.40 -3.50
C GLY A 245 -8.85 -6.65 -2.72
N LYS A 246 -7.70 -6.56 -3.41
CA LYS A 246 -6.36 -6.80 -2.84
C LYS A 246 -5.84 -5.62 -2.00
N SER A 247 -6.63 -5.18 -1.02
CA SER A 247 -6.33 -4.00 -0.17
C SER A 247 -5.62 -4.32 1.15
N HIS A 248 -5.06 -5.53 1.27
CA HIS A 248 -4.44 -6.03 2.50
C HIS A 248 -3.24 -5.17 2.98
N GLN A 249 -2.42 -4.68 2.05
CA GLN A 249 -1.23 -3.87 2.35
C GLN A 249 -1.62 -2.42 2.70
N SER A 250 -2.37 -2.23 3.78
CA SER A 250 -2.86 -0.92 4.23
C SER A 250 -2.92 -0.80 5.75
N SER A 251 -2.85 0.43 6.26
CA SER A 251 -3.07 0.74 7.69
C SER A 251 -4.48 0.37 8.15
N MET A 252 -5.48 0.42 7.25
CA MET A 252 -6.85 -0.03 7.54
C MET A 252 -6.89 -1.51 7.95
N ALA A 253 -6.06 -2.35 7.33
CA ALA A 253 -5.96 -3.77 7.68
C ALA A 253 -5.49 -3.97 9.13
N HIS A 254 -4.58 -3.12 9.62
CA HIS A 254 -4.07 -3.17 10.99
C HIS A 254 -5.21 -2.98 12.01
N VAL A 255 -6.06 -1.99 11.77
CA VAL A 255 -7.19 -1.71 12.67
C VAL A 255 -8.30 -2.75 12.51
N LEU A 256 -8.72 -3.03 11.28
CA LEU A 256 -9.88 -3.88 10.99
C LEU A 256 -9.67 -5.32 11.44
N GLN A 257 -8.47 -5.89 11.28
CA GLN A 257 -8.23 -7.26 11.70
C GLN A 257 -8.36 -7.42 13.23
N ASN A 258 -7.80 -6.48 13.99
CA ASN A 258 -7.93 -6.45 15.45
C ASN A 258 -9.39 -6.21 15.88
N ALA A 259 -10.08 -5.25 15.25
CA ALA A 259 -11.48 -4.96 15.55
C ALA A 259 -12.41 -6.12 15.19
N ASN A 260 -12.15 -6.82 14.08
CA ASN A 260 -12.90 -8.00 13.66
C ASN A 260 -12.72 -9.17 14.64
N ALA A 261 -11.51 -9.39 15.15
CA ALA A 261 -11.26 -10.42 16.17
C ALA A 261 -12.04 -10.13 17.47
N ILE A 262 -12.07 -8.88 17.92
CA ILE A 262 -12.87 -8.46 19.10
C ILE A 262 -14.38 -8.58 18.81
N ALA A 263 -14.83 -8.26 17.59
CA ALA A 263 -16.23 -8.45 17.19
C ALA A 263 -16.64 -9.92 17.21
N LEU A 264 -15.78 -10.81 16.70
CA LEU A 264 -16.00 -12.26 16.76
C LEU A 264 -15.99 -12.75 18.21
N LEU A 265 -15.06 -12.29 19.05
CA LEU A 265 -15.07 -12.60 20.48
C LEU A 265 -16.39 -12.19 21.15
N ASN A 266 -16.86 -10.97 20.91
CA ASN A 266 -18.15 -10.46 21.40
C ASN A 266 -19.31 -11.35 20.94
N TYR A 267 -19.37 -11.65 19.64
CA TYR A 267 -20.41 -12.50 19.08
C TYR A 267 -20.40 -13.90 19.71
N MET A 268 -19.23 -14.52 19.84
CA MET A 268 -19.10 -15.87 20.41
C MET A 268 -19.57 -15.90 21.86
N LEU A 269 -19.14 -14.96 22.71
CA LEU A 269 -19.56 -14.88 24.11
C LEU A 269 -21.06 -14.58 24.27
N ALA A 270 -21.64 -13.78 23.37
CA ALA A 270 -23.06 -13.44 23.42
C ALA A 270 -23.97 -14.56 22.89
N SER A 271 -23.54 -15.27 21.84
CA SER A 271 -24.38 -16.25 21.13
C SER A 271 -24.24 -17.68 21.66
N ARG A 272 -23.14 -18.03 22.32
CA ARG A 272 -22.84 -19.39 22.75
C ARG A 272 -22.88 -19.57 24.27
N LYS A 273 -23.84 -20.36 24.74
CA LYS A 273 -23.99 -20.72 26.16
C LYS A 273 -23.01 -21.80 26.62
N ASP A 274 -22.30 -22.45 25.72
CA ASP A 274 -21.33 -23.51 26.01
C ASP A 274 -19.89 -22.98 26.16
N ILE A 275 -19.67 -21.67 26.11
CA ILE A 275 -18.34 -21.08 26.36
C ILE A 275 -18.13 -20.82 27.86
N ASP A 276 -16.92 -21.13 28.33
CA ASP A 276 -16.38 -20.75 29.63
C ASP A 276 -15.60 -19.43 29.53
N ALA A 277 -16.14 -18.35 30.09
CA ALA A 277 -15.52 -17.04 30.04
C ALA A 277 -14.18 -16.94 30.81
N LYS A 278 -13.82 -17.95 31.62
CA LYS A 278 -12.52 -18.01 32.31
C LYS A 278 -11.42 -18.63 31.45
N ARG A 279 -11.76 -19.24 30.32
CA ARG A 279 -10.82 -19.96 29.43
C ARG A 279 -10.91 -19.41 28.01
N ILE A 280 -10.44 -18.17 27.83
CA ILE A 280 -10.45 -17.48 26.54
C ILE A 280 -9.00 -17.30 26.08
N GLY A 281 -8.61 -18.02 25.04
CA GLY A 281 -7.28 -17.98 24.44
C GLY A 281 -7.21 -17.13 23.17
N VAL A 282 -6.00 -16.78 22.80
CA VAL A 282 -5.68 -16.26 21.46
C VAL A 282 -4.41 -16.92 20.93
N ASN A 283 -4.42 -17.32 19.65
CA ASN A 283 -3.30 -18.04 19.02
C ASN A 283 -3.20 -17.83 17.52
N GLY A 284 -2.03 -17.40 17.07
CA GLY A 284 -1.70 -17.23 15.66
C GLY A 284 -0.21 -17.34 15.40
N GLY A 285 0.15 -17.55 14.13
CA GLY A 285 1.53 -17.67 13.69
C GLY A 285 1.95 -16.53 12.76
N SER A 286 3.23 -16.13 12.75
CA SER A 286 3.75 -15.03 11.93
C SER A 286 2.95 -13.73 12.18
N GLY A 287 2.40 -13.07 11.17
CA GLY A 287 1.52 -11.90 11.36
C GLY A 287 0.30 -12.17 12.27
N GLY A 288 -0.20 -13.41 12.33
CA GLY A 288 -1.24 -13.81 13.29
C GLY A 288 -0.71 -13.89 14.73
N GLY A 289 0.59 -14.13 14.93
CA GLY A 289 1.25 -14.06 16.22
C GLY A 289 1.47 -12.61 16.66
N THR A 290 1.84 -11.71 15.74
CA THR A 290 1.83 -10.25 15.98
C THR A 290 0.45 -9.77 16.41
N GLN A 291 -0.59 -10.21 15.69
CA GLN A 291 -1.98 -9.92 16.06
C GLN A 291 -2.40 -10.55 17.40
N THR A 292 -1.88 -11.73 17.74
CA THR A 292 -2.13 -12.38 19.04
C THR A 292 -1.67 -11.50 20.20
N VAL A 293 -0.46 -10.94 20.10
CA VAL A 293 0.09 -9.99 21.09
C VAL A 293 -0.73 -8.69 21.12
N MET A 294 -1.09 -8.16 19.95
CA MET A 294 -1.92 -6.95 19.89
C MET A 294 -3.27 -7.15 20.60
N LEU A 295 -3.92 -8.29 20.39
CA LEU A 295 -5.20 -8.61 21.00
C LEU A 295 -5.13 -8.73 22.53
N THR A 296 -4.02 -9.21 23.10
CA THR A 296 -3.85 -9.26 24.56
C THR A 296 -3.70 -7.89 25.20
N VAL A 297 -3.17 -6.90 24.47
CA VAL A 297 -3.08 -5.50 24.91
C VAL A 297 -4.45 -4.81 24.77
N LEU A 298 -5.15 -5.10 23.68
CA LEU A 298 -6.43 -4.46 23.35
C LEU A 298 -7.62 -4.97 24.20
N ASP A 299 -7.60 -6.21 24.69
CA ASP A 299 -8.78 -6.79 25.36
C ASP A 299 -8.41 -7.67 26.56
N ASP A 300 -8.92 -7.33 27.74
CA ASP A 300 -8.61 -8.02 28.99
C ASP A 300 -9.26 -9.39 29.18
N ARG A 301 -10.20 -9.76 28.31
CA ARG A 301 -10.92 -11.04 28.45
C ARG A 301 -10.06 -12.24 28.08
N PHE A 302 -8.97 -12.06 27.33
CA PHE A 302 -8.04 -13.14 27.07
C PHE A 302 -7.35 -13.58 28.37
N THR A 303 -7.35 -14.88 28.65
CA THR A 303 -6.78 -15.52 29.83
C THR A 303 -5.57 -16.42 29.52
N ALA A 304 -5.29 -16.70 28.24
CA ALA A 304 -4.03 -17.30 27.79
C ALA A 304 -3.68 -16.85 26.36
N ALA A 305 -2.41 -16.79 26.02
CA ALA A 305 -1.96 -16.38 24.69
C ALA A 305 -0.79 -17.23 24.18
N ALA A 306 -0.77 -17.48 22.88
CA ALA A 306 0.27 -18.27 22.22
C ALA A 306 0.69 -17.65 20.87
N PRO A 307 1.50 -16.58 20.85
CA PRO A 307 2.17 -16.12 19.63
C PRO A 307 3.22 -17.12 19.14
N VAL A 308 3.17 -17.47 17.85
CA VAL A 308 4.04 -18.49 17.24
C VAL A 308 4.85 -17.88 16.09
N VAL A 309 6.17 -18.06 16.10
CA VAL A 309 7.12 -17.60 15.07
C VAL A 309 6.87 -16.14 14.62
N SER A 310 6.68 -15.25 15.61
CA SER A 310 6.34 -13.85 15.36
C SER A 310 7.09 -12.85 16.24
N LEU A 311 7.34 -13.19 17.49
CA LEU A 311 7.78 -12.25 18.52
C LEU A 311 9.22 -11.78 18.30
N SER A 312 9.46 -10.48 18.41
CA SER A 312 10.79 -9.86 18.32
C SER A 312 10.78 -8.46 18.95
N ALA A 313 11.93 -8.01 19.46
CA ALA A 313 12.19 -6.62 19.85
C ALA A 313 12.67 -5.75 18.69
N HIS A 314 13.18 -6.35 17.62
CA HIS A 314 13.83 -5.69 16.47
C HIS A 314 13.03 -5.77 15.17
N PHE A 315 11.88 -6.44 15.16
CA PHE A 315 10.98 -6.48 14.01
C PHE A 315 9.51 -6.35 14.42
N ASP A 316 8.86 -5.31 13.91
CA ASP A 316 7.49 -4.96 14.28
C ASP A 316 6.42 -5.66 13.43
N GLY A 317 6.85 -6.35 12.36
CA GLY A 317 5.98 -6.93 11.33
C GLY A 317 6.12 -6.16 10.01
N GLY A 318 6.37 -6.89 8.91
CA GLY A 318 6.74 -6.29 7.63
C GLY A 318 5.56 -5.85 6.78
N CYS A 319 4.35 -6.31 7.13
CA CYS A 319 3.13 -5.89 6.47
C CYS A 319 2.50 -4.68 7.20
N PRO A 320 1.91 -3.70 6.48
CA PRO A 320 1.14 -2.63 7.10
C PRO A 320 -0.05 -3.13 7.94
N CYS A 321 -0.51 -4.38 7.78
CA CYS A 321 -1.53 -4.95 8.66
C CYS A 321 -1.02 -5.28 10.07
N GLU A 322 0.30 -5.22 10.28
CA GLU A 322 0.99 -5.44 11.55
C GLU A 322 1.59 -4.15 12.11
N SER A 323 2.07 -3.26 11.23
CA SER A 323 2.87 -2.09 11.62
C SER A 323 2.49 -0.80 10.88
N GLY A 324 1.41 -0.79 10.10
CA GLY A 324 1.02 0.36 9.27
C GLY A 324 0.48 1.58 10.03
N LEU A 325 0.45 1.51 11.36
CA LEU A 325 0.12 2.61 12.26
C LEU A 325 1.21 2.67 13.35
N PRO A 326 1.50 3.85 13.91
CA PRO A 326 2.66 4.07 14.78
C PRO A 326 2.47 3.51 16.20
N VAL A 327 1.92 2.31 16.33
CA VAL A 327 1.62 1.68 17.63
C VAL A 327 2.90 1.47 18.45
N MET A 328 4.04 1.18 17.79
CA MET A 328 5.33 0.98 18.47
C MET A 328 5.97 2.27 19.01
N THR A 329 5.39 3.45 18.73
CA THR A 329 5.83 4.72 19.36
C THR A 329 5.12 5.00 20.68
N SER A 330 4.22 4.12 21.12
CA SER A 330 3.50 4.25 22.39
C SER A 330 4.43 4.25 23.60
N ALA A 331 4.08 5.01 24.63
CA ALA A 331 4.82 5.18 25.88
C ALA A 331 6.29 5.58 25.69
N GLY A 332 6.55 6.44 24.70
CA GLY A 332 7.90 6.91 24.34
C GLY A 332 8.72 5.93 23.51
N GLY A 333 8.11 4.83 23.04
CA GLY A 333 8.76 3.75 22.30
C GLY A 333 8.59 2.42 23.01
N THR A 334 8.20 1.40 22.24
CA THR A 334 7.96 0.02 22.70
C THR A 334 8.28 -0.97 21.57
N CYS A 335 8.06 -2.26 21.81
CA CYS A 335 8.18 -3.33 20.81
C CYS A 335 7.23 -4.49 21.14
N ASN A 336 7.05 -5.43 20.20
CA ASN A 336 6.19 -6.59 20.39
C ASN A 336 6.54 -7.43 21.65
N ALA A 337 7.81 -7.50 22.05
CA ALA A 337 8.22 -8.21 23.27
C ALA A 337 7.67 -7.57 24.55
N GLU A 338 7.68 -6.24 24.65
CA GLU A 338 7.11 -5.52 25.80
C GLU A 338 5.58 -5.59 25.80
N LEU A 339 4.95 -5.49 24.63
CA LEU A 339 3.52 -5.68 24.48
C LEU A 339 3.09 -7.10 24.88
N ALA A 340 3.91 -8.12 24.63
CA ALA A 340 3.66 -9.47 25.12
C ALA A 340 3.85 -9.56 26.65
N ALA A 341 4.85 -8.89 27.20
CA ALA A 341 5.10 -8.82 28.65
C ALA A 341 3.94 -8.13 29.41
N ALA A 342 3.24 -7.19 28.77
CA ALA A 342 2.04 -6.54 29.30
C ALA A 342 0.87 -7.51 29.57
N PHE A 343 0.94 -8.76 29.11
CA PHE A 343 -0.02 -9.81 29.44
C PHE A 343 0.21 -10.45 30.81
N ALA A 344 1.29 -10.09 31.52
CA ALA A 344 1.55 -10.57 32.87
C ALA A 344 0.37 -10.30 33.82
N PRO A 345 0.03 -11.24 34.73
CA PRO A 345 0.69 -12.53 34.98
C PRO A 345 0.07 -13.72 34.21
N LYS A 346 -0.75 -13.48 33.17
CA LYS A 346 -1.54 -14.54 32.51
C LYS A 346 -0.66 -15.48 31.67
N PRO A 347 -0.99 -16.79 31.56
CA PRO A 347 -0.19 -17.74 30.82
C PRO A 347 0.12 -17.33 29.37
N LEU A 348 1.41 -17.36 29.00
CA LEU A 348 1.91 -16.96 27.69
C LEU A 348 2.86 -18.03 27.15
N LEU A 349 2.61 -18.52 25.93
CA LEU A 349 3.55 -19.36 25.18
C LEU A 349 4.21 -18.52 24.08
N VAL A 350 5.54 -18.60 23.98
CA VAL A 350 6.29 -18.08 22.84
C VAL A 350 6.97 -19.25 22.11
N VAL A 351 6.65 -19.42 20.82
CA VAL A 351 7.34 -20.38 19.95
C VAL A 351 8.21 -19.61 18.97
N SER A 352 9.48 -19.99 18.84
CA SER A 352 10.46 -19.39 17.92
C SER A 352 11.24 -20.44 17.13
N ASP A 353 11.94 -20.01 16.08
CA ASP A 353 12.82 -20.85 15.28
C ASP A 353 14.14 -20.13 14.94
N GLY A 354 15.11 -20.88 14.39
CA GLY A 354 16.46 -20.38 14.15
C GLY A 354 16.69 -19.78 12.76
N LYS A 355 15.71 -19.76 11.86
CA LYS A 355 15.88 -19.28 10.47
C LYS A 355 15.04 -18.06 10.13
N ASP A 356 14.37 -17.47 11.10
CA ASP A 356 13.66 -16.19 10.97
C ASP A 356 14.08 -15.17 12.03
N TRP A 357 13.37 -14.05 12.11
CA TRP A 357 13.67 -12.96 13.05
C TRP A 357 13.44 -13.33 14.53
N THR A 358 12.85 -14.49 14.81
CA THR A 358 12.65 -15.00 16.18
C THR A 358 13.85 -15.76 16.72
N SER A 359 14.95 -15.84 15.96
CA SER A 359 16.21 -16.49 16.38
C SER A 359 16.78 -15.92 17.67
N THR A 360 16.52 -14.64 17.98
CA THR A 360 16.98 -13.96 19.20
C THR A 360 16.15 -14.29 20.45
N VAL A 361 14.93 -14.83 20.29
CA VAL A 361 13.97 -15.04 21.38
C VAL A 361 14.55 -15.77 22.59
N PRO A 362 15.34 -16.85 22.44
CA PRO A 362 15.89 -17.58 23.59
C PRO A 362 16.80 -16.71 24.47
N GLU A 363 17.54 -15.78 23.87
CA GLU A 363 18.59 -15.00 24.53
C GLU A 363 18.12 -13.58 24.89
N THR A 364 17.15 -13.02 24.17
CA THR A 364 16.73 -11.63 24.31
C THR A 364 15.30 -11.49 24.81
N GLU A 365 14.29 -11.85 24.00
CA GLU A 365 12.89 -11.56 24.31
C GLU A 365 12.32 -12.43 25.42
N LEU A 366 12.56 -13.74 25.41
CA LEU A 366 11.99 -14.67 26.40
C LEU A 366 12.53 -14.43 27.81
N PRO A 367 13.86 -14.23 28.03
CA PRO A 367 14.37 -13.88 29.36
C PRO A 367 13.81 -12.55 29.87
N TYR A 368 13.66 -11.55 29.00
CA TYR A 368 13.05 -10.27 29.36
C TYR A 368 11.60 -10.43 29.81
N ILE A 369 10.77 -11.16 29.07
CA ILE A 369 9.37 -11.40 29.43
C ILE A 369 9.28 -12.15 30.76
N LYS A 370 10.11 -13.17 30.98
CA LYS A 370 10.18 -13.90 32.26
C LYS A 370 10.55 -12.98 33.42
N LYS A 371 11.50 -12.05 33.22
CA LYS A 371 11.86 -11.05 34.23
C LYS A 371 10.66 -10.17 34.58
N VAL A 372 9.92 -9.68 33.60
CA VAL A 372 8.69 -8.90 33.87
C VAL A 372 7.65 -9.72 34.63
N TYR A 373 7.42 -10.98 34.24
CA TYR A 373 6.49 -11.87 34.94
C TYR A 373 6.94 -12.18 36.39
N SER A 374 8.24 -12.13 36.69
CA SER A 374 8.73 -12.31 38.06
C SER A 374 8.33 -11.19 39.02
N PHE A 375 7.98 -9.99 38.53
CA PHE A 375 7.39 -8.94 39.37
C PHE A 375 6.04 -9.35 39.97
N TYR A 376 5.40 -10.38 39.40
CA TYR A 376 4.11 -10.92 39.83
C TYR A 376 4.22 -12.32 40.45
N ASP A 377 5.44 -12.78 40.77
CA ASP A 377 5.69 -14.17 41.18
C ASP A 377 5.18 -15.21 40.16
N ALA A 378 5.18 -14.85 38.88
CA ALA A 378 4.52 -15.60 37.80
C ALA A 378 5.45 -15.98 36.66
N ALA A 379 6.77 -16.00 36.86
CA ALA A 379 7.75 -16.35 35.81
C ALA A 379 7.46 -17.71 35.14
N ASP A 380 6.91 -18.68 35.91
CA ASP A 380 6.52 -20.01 35.43
C ASP A 380 5.27 -20.02 34.54
N ASN A 381 4.56 -18.90 34.42
CA ASN A 381 3.46 -18.74 33.48
C ASN A 381 3.94 -18.40 32.05
N VAL A 382 5.25 -18.22 31.84
CA VAL A 382 5.87 -17.98 30.53
C VAL A 382 6.53 -19.25 30.01
N TYR A 383 5.97 -19.80 28.94
CA TYR A 383 6.42 -20.99 28.25
C TYR A 383 7.22 -20.60 27.02
N GLY A 384 8.31 -21.33 26.74
CA GLY A 384 9.15 -21.11 25.56
C GLY A 384 9.40 -22.41 24.82
N THR A 385 9.34 -22.37 23.49
CA THR A 385 9.84 -23.46 22.64
C THR A 385 10.63 -22.86 21.50
N HIS A 386 11.92 -23.19 21.44
CA HIS A 386 12.81 -22.77 20.36
C HIS A 386 13.18 -23.94 19.46
N LEU A 387 13.07 -23.75 18.15
CA LEU A 387 13.32 -24.75 17.13
C LEU A 387 14.53 -24.32 16.27
N PRO A 388 15.78 -24.54 16.74
CA PRO A 388 16.97 -23.89 16.21
C PRO A 388 17.30 -24.25 14.75
N THR A 389 16.84 -25.40 14.26
CA THR A 389 17.14 -25.89 12.91
C THR A 389 15.97 -25.71 11.93
N GLU A 390 14.81 -25.31 12.43
CA GLU A 390 13.60 -25.11 11.62
C GLU A 390 13.52 -23.68 11.09
N GLY A 391 12.55 -23.42 10.21
CA GLY A 391 12.29 -22.08 9.69
C GLY A 391 10.83 -21.67 9.79
N HIS A 392 10.55 -20.54 9.12
CA HIS A 392 9.29 -19.81 9.21
C HIS A 392 8.09 -20.56 8.62
N ASP A 393 7.40 -21.32 9.46
CA ASP A 393 6.20 -22.08 9.14
C ASP A 393 5.35 -22.33 10.39
N PHE A 394 4.16 -22.92 10.21
CA PHE A 394 3.33 -23.42 11.32
C PHE A 394 3.22 -24.96 11.27
N GLY A 395 4.37 -25.62 11.12
CA GLY A 395 4.54 -27.06 11.06
C GLY A 395 4.22 -27.80 12.36
N PRO A 396 4.29 -29.15 12.35
CA PRO A 396 3.88 -29.98 13.48
C PRO A 396 4.63 -29.66 14.77
N ASN A 397 5.93 -29.35 14.69
CA ASN A 397 6.76 -28.99 15.84
C ASN A 397 6.44 -27.61 16.43
N LYS A 398 5.72 -26.75 15.69
CA LYS A 398 5.14 -25.51 16.20
C LYS A 398 3.72 -25.71 16.75
N ARG A 399 2.93 -26.61 16.14
CA ARG A 399 1.57 -26.94 16.59
C ARG A 399 1.56 -27.73 17.89
N LYS A 400 2.47 -28.68 18.07
CA LYS A 400 2.53 -29.51 19.29
C LYS A 400 2.68 -28.68 20.58
N PRO A 401 3.63 -27.71 20.69
CA PRO A 401 3.71 -26.83 21.86
C PRO A 401 2.43 -26.05 22.12
N VAL A 402 1.73 -25.61 21.06
CA VAL A 402 0.43 -24.93 21.19
C VAL A 402 -0.62 -25.87 21.80
N TYR A 403 -0.68 -27.12 21.33
CA TYR A 403 -1.60 -28.11 21.88
C TYR A 403 -1.28 -28.42 23.35
N ASP A 404 -0.01 -28.68 23.67
CA ASP A 404 0.45 -28.98 25.03
C ASP A 404 0.15 -27.81 25.99
N PHE A 405 0.40 -26.57 25.55
CA PHE A 405 0.14 -25.35 26.32
C PHE A 405 -1.34 -25.21 26.65
N PHE A 406 -2.22 -25.22 25.64
CA PHE A 406 -3.66 -25.08 25.89
C PHE A 406 -4.23 -26.28 26.64
N ALA A 407 -3.74 -27.50 26.41
CA ALA A 407 -4.09 -28.66 27.23
C ALA A 407 -3.83 -28.40 28.71
N LYS A 408 -2.64 -27.88 29.03
CA LYS A 408 -2.26 -27.55 30.40
C LYS A 408 -3.11 -26.42 30.99
N VAL A 409 -3.13 -25.25 30.35
CA VAL A 409 -3.68 -24.03 30.97
C VAL A 409 -5.21 -23.96 30.93
N PHE A 410 -5.85 -24.66 29.98
CA PHE A 410 -7.31 -24.75 29.88
C PHE A 410 -7.87 -26.13 30.23
N SER A 411 -7.02 -27.03 30.74
CA SER A 411 -7.39 -28.40 31.13
C SER A 411 -8.12 -29.14 29.99
N LEU A 412 -7.58 -29.04 28.77
CA LEU A 412 -8.14 -29.74 27.60
C LEU A 412 -7.71 -31.21 27.61
N ASP A 413 -8.49 -32.06 26.92
CA ASP A 413 -8.23 -33.50 26.83
C ASP A 413 -7.08 -33.80 25.85
N ALA A 414 -5.86 -33.88 26.37
CA ALA A 414 -4.65 -34.19 25.61
C ALA A 414 -4.71 -35.55 24.90
N SER A 415 -5.57 -36.49 25.33
CA SER A 415 -5.73 -37.79 24.64
C SER A 415 -6.35 -37.64 23.24
N LYS A 416 -6.91 -36.47 22.92
CA LYS A 416 -7.51 -36.15 21.61
C LYS A 416 -6.55 -35.47 20.64
N MET A 417 -5.29 -35.30 21.03
CA MET A 417 -4.24 -34.69 20.21
C MET A 417 -3.79 -35.63 19.09
N ASP A 418 -4.62 -35.76 18.06
CA ASP A 418 -4.38 -36.59 16.87
C ASP A 418 -4.84 -35.86 15.60
N GLU A 419 -3.88 -35.38 14.82
CA GLU A 419 -4.14 -34.67 13.57
C GLU A 419 -4.69 -35.57 12.46
N SER A 420 -4.48 -36.89 12.52
CA SER A 420 -4.99 -37.82 11.51
C SER A 420 -6.52 -37.92 11.52
N LYS A 421 -7.15 -37.47 12.61
CA LYS A 421 -8.61 -37.42 12.78
C LYS A 421 -9.24 -36.11 12.31
N VAL A 422 -8.44 -35.14 11.90
CA VAL A 422 -8.95 -33.87 11.37
C VAL A 422 -9.22 -34.04 9.87
N THR A 423 -10.45 -33.73 9.46
CA THR A 423 -10.80 -33.67 8.05
C THR A 423 -10.28 -32.38 7.44
N ILE A 424 -9.52 -32.48 6.35
CA ILE A 424 -9.07 -31.32 5.58
C ILE A 424 -10.11 -31.04 4.51
N GLU A 425 -10.88 -29.97 4.71
CA GLU A 425 -11.92 -29.54 3.82
C GLU A 425 -11.38 -28.84 2.57
N PRO A 426 -12.07 -28.99 1.41
CA PRO A 426 -11.86 -28.10 0.28
C PRO A 426 -12.30 -26.67 0.63
N PHE A 427 -11.77 -25.68 -0.11
CA PHE A 427 -11.96 -24.27 0.24
C PHE A 427 -13.42 -23.85 0.20
N GLU A 428 -14.16 -24.37 -0.78
CA GLU A 428 -15.56 -24.05 -1.01
C GLU A 428 -16.45 -24.40 0.19
N ASN A 429 -16.07 -25.39 1.00
CA ASN A 429 -16.80 -25.75 2.20
C ASN A 429 -16.63 -24.74 3.33
N MET A 430 -15.59 -23.90 3.28
CA MET A 430 -15.26 -22.88 4.28
C MET A 430 -15.72 -21.47 3.89
N TYR A 431 -16.38 -21.34 2.73
CA TYR A 431 -16.96 -20.08 2.26
C TYR A 431 -18.37 -19.84 2.81
N SER A 432 -18.69 -18.59 3.08
CA SER A 432 -20.00 -18.11 3.52
C SER A 432 -20.84 -17.59 2.35
N PHE A 433 -20.18 -16.99 1.35
CA PHE A 433 -20.81 -16.33 0.20
C PHE A 433 -20.87 -17.20 -1.05
N GLY A 434 -20.50 -18.48 -0.92
CA GLY A 434 -20.51 -19.42 -2.04
C GLY A 434 -19.28 -19.29 -2.93
N LYS A 435 -19.16 -20.19 -3.92
CA LYS A 435 -17.91 -20.39 -4.67
C LYS A 435 -17.50 -19.14 -5.45
N ASN A 436 -18.46 -18.39 -5.95
CA ASN A 436 -18.24 -17.21 -6.78
C ASN A 436 -18.69 -15.92 -6.07
N GLY A 437 -18.90 -15.97 -4.75
CA GLY A 437 -19.46 -14.85 -4.00
C GLY A 437 -20.93 -14.58 -4.31
N GLU A 438 -21.66 -15.52 -4.91
CA GLU A 438 -23.04 -15.34 -5.37
C GLU A 438 -24.05 -15.10 -4.22
N LYS A 439 -23.66 -15.43 -2.99
CA LYS A 439 -24.45 -15.20 -1.77
C LYS A 439 -23.95 -13.98 -0.97
N LEU A 440 -23.05 -13.18 -1.53
CA LEU A 440 -22.64 -11.92 -0.91
C LEU A 440 -23.87 -11.00 -0.76
N PRO A 441 -24.17 -10.49 0.45
CA PRO A 441 -25.36 -9.70 0.70
C PRO A 441 -25.51 -8.48 -0.22
N ALA A 442 -26.75 -8.08 -0.50
CA ALA A 442 -27.01 -6.90 -1.34
C ALA A 442 -26.37 -5.63 -0.75
N ASN A 443 -26.43 -5.47 0.58
CA ASN A 443 -25.84 -4.34 1.30
C ASN A 443 -24.31 -4.39 1.44
N ALA A 444 -23.65 -5.44 0.93
CA ALA A 444 -22.23 -5.62 1.13
C ALA A 444 -21.40 -4.54 0.40
N VAL A 445 -20.32 -4.12 1.04
CA VAL A 445 -19.27 -3.29 0.44
C VAL A 445 -18.67 -4.04 -0.75
N ARG A 446 -18.39 -3.31 -1.83
CA ARG A 446 -17.77 -3.86 -3.07
C ARG A 446 -16.53 -3.09 -3.50
N SER A 447 -16.14 -2.06 -2.74
CA SER A 447 -14.87 -1.35 -2.91
C SER A 447 -14.33 -0.88 -1.57
N VAL A 448 -13.01 -0.95 -1.40
CA VAL A 448 -12.31 -0.38 -0.24
C VAL A 448 -12.64 1.10 -0.03
N ALA A 449 -12.90 1.85 -1.12
CA ALA A 449 -13.27 3.26 -1.05
C ALA A 449 -14.54 3.51 -0.21
N GLU A 450 -15.49 2.57 -0.14
CA GLU A 450 -16.72 2.75 0.62
C GLU A 450 -16.50 2.81 2.13
N ILE A 451 -15.42 2.18 2.61
CA ILE A 451 -15.05 2.10 4.03
C ILE A 451 -13.90 3.04 4.40
N THR A 452 -13.12 3.54 3.44
CA THR A 452 -12.03 4.48 3.70
C THR A 452 -12.48 5.72 4.49
N LYS A 453 -13.73 6.16 4.31
CA LYS A 453 -14.32 7.29 5.06
C LYS A 453 -14.29 7.14 6.59
N TYR A 454 -14.15 5.91 7.09
CA TYR A 454 -14.05 5.63 8.53
C TYR A 454 -12.62 5.75 9.08
N PHE A 455 -11.62 5.91 8.20
CA PHE A 455 -10.20 5.96 8.55
C PHE A 455 -9.58 7.31 8.15
N ASP A 456 -9.80 7.73 6.91
CA ASP A 456 -9.21 8.94 6.35
C ASP A 456 -10.18 9.57 5.34
N LYS A 457 -10.65 10.78 5.66
CA LYS A 457 -11.57 11.53 4.80
C LYS A 457 -10.90 12.01 3.52
N GLN A 458 -9.63 12.38 3.56
CA GLN A 458 -8.91 12.86 2.37
C GLN A 458 -8.66 11.68 1.43
N MET A 459 -8.14 10.57 1.95
CA MET A 459 -7.95 9.35 1.17
C MET A 459 -9.29 8.84 0.58
N TYR A 460 -10.41 9.02 1.30
CA TYR A 460 -11.74 8.72 0.76
C TYR A 460 -12.07 9.57 -0.46
N PHE A 461 -11.85 10.89 -0.40
CA PHE A 461 -12.07 11.77 -1.53
C PHE A 461 -11.16 11.42 -2.72
N ASP A 462 -9.89 11.14 -2.45
CA ASP A 462 -8.90 10.80 -3.48
C ASP A 462 -9.26 9.47 -4.18
N LEU A 463 -9.57 8.42 -3.42
CA LEU A 463 -9.98 7.12 -4.00
C LEU A 463 -11.29 7.23 -4.79
N ARG A 464 -12.27 8.00 -4.29
CA ARG A 464 -13.53 8.22 -5.01
C ARG A 464 -13.29 8.99 -6.31
N TRP A 465 -12.39 9.95 -6.28
CA TRP A 465 -11.98 10.68 -7.48
C TRP A 465 -11.32 9.76 -8.50
N MET A 466 -10.37 8.91 -8.07
CA MET A 466 -9.70 7.94 -8.95
C MET A 466 -10.69 6.92 -9.54
N ALA A 467 -11.62 6.40 -8.74
CA ALA A 467 -12.67 5.51 -9.23
C ALA A 467 -13.59 6.21 -10.26
N GLY A 468 -13.80 7.52 -10.11
CA GLY A 468 -14.48 8.35 -11.10
C GLY A 468 -13.73 8.42 -12.44
N LEU A 469 -12.39 8.47 -12.41
CA LEU A 469 -11.55 8.44 -13.62
C LEU A 469 -11.58 7.07 -14.31
N ASP A 470 -11.55 5.99 -13.54
CA ASP A 470 -11.68 4.63 -14.10
C ASP A 470 -13.03 4.43 -14.78
N LYS A 471 -14.12 4.86 -14.12
CA LYS A 471 -15.46 4.83 -14.72
C LYS A 471 -15.51 5.64 -16.01
N LYS A 472 -14.93 6.85 -16.01
CA LYS A 472 -14.86 7.72 -17.17
C LYS A 472 -14.10 7.05 -18.33
N ALA A 473 -12.97 6.41 -18.05
CA ALA A 473 -12.19 5.67 -19.05
C ALA A 473 -12.98 4.49 -19.64
N LYS A 474 -13.69 3.74 -18.80
CA LYS A 474 -14.57 2.65 -19.21
C LYS A 474 -15.70 3.14 -20.12
N ASP A 475 -16.46 4.15 -19.68
CA ASP A 475 -17.57 4.73 -20.45
C ASP A 475 -17.09 5.24 -21.82
N TRP A 476 -15.87 5.78 -21.89
CA TRP A 476 -15.26 6.27 -23.14
C TRP A 476 -14.86 5.12 -24.06
N ALA A 477 -14.21 4.09 -23.54
CA ALA A 477 -13.83 2.91 -24.31
C ALA A 477 -15.06 2.16 -24.85
N GLU A 478 -16.09 1.95 -24.02
CA GLU A 478 -17.34 1.31 -24.42
C GLU A 478 -18.08 2.09 -25.51
N SER A 479 -17.96 3.43 -25.53
CA SER A 479 -18.60 4.26 -26.55
C SER A 479 -18.08 4.04 -27.97
N LEU A 480 -16.91 3.41 -28.14
CA LEU A 480 -16.34 3.06 -29.44
C LEU A 480 -16.98 1.81 -30.07
N GLN A 481 -17.69 0.99 -29.29
CA GLN A 481 -18.41 -0.21 -29.76
C GLN A 481 -17.52 -1.15 -30.62
N LEU A 482 -16.30 -1.45 -30.14
CA LEU A 482 -15.26 -2.14 -30.92
C LEU A 482 -15.57 -3.60 -31.29
N ASN A 483 -16.69 -4.17 -30.82
CA ASN A 483 -17.06 -5.60 -30.98
C ASN A 483 -15.92 -6.58 -30.59
N ASP A 484 -15.01 -6.13 -29.73
CA ASP A 484 -13.84 -6.86 -29.24
C ASP A 484 -13.58 -6.42 -27.80
N ALA A 485 -13.86 -7.34 -26.86
CA ALA A 485 -13.76 -7.06 -25.43
C ALA A 485 -12.31 -6.85 -24.97
N GLU A 486 -11.34 -7.51 -25.62
CA GLU A 486 -9.93 -7.38 -25.26
C GLU A 486 -9.38 -6.02 -25.71
N LYS A 487 -9.72 -5.58 -26.92
CA LYS A 487 -9.38 -4.22 -27.39
C LYS A 487 -10.04 -3.15 -26.54
N THR A 488 -11.31 -3.33 -26.18
CA THR A 488 -12.04 -2.39 -25.31
C THR A 488 -11.34 -2.24 -23.96
N ALA A 489 -10.96 -3.35 -23.32
CA ALA A 489 -10.22 -3.34 -22.06
C ALA A 489 -8.82 -2.69 -22.17
N LYS A 490 -8.11 -2.88 -23.29
CA LYS A 490 -6.82 -2.22 -23.54
C LYS A 490 -6.97 -0.70 -23.68
N VAL A 491 -7.99 -0.24 -24.43
CA VAL A 491 -8.29 1.18 -24.59
C VAL A 491 -8.69 1.81 -23.26
N GLU A 492 -9.58 1.14 -22.49
CA GLU A 492 -9.95 1.56 -21.13
C GLU A 492 -8.70 1.75 -20.26
N LYS A 493 -7.78 0.78 -20.25
CA LYS A 493 -6.55 0.85 -19.45
C LYS A 493 -5.66 2.03 -19.84
N LEU A 494 -5.46 2.26 -21.15
CA LEU A 494 -4.65 3.37 -21.65
C LEU A 494 -5.21 4.72 -21.20
N ILE A 495 -6.52 4.92 -21.38
CA ILE A 495 -7.23 6.14 -20.98
C ILE A 495 -7.15 6.32 -19.46
N ALA A 496 -7.43 5.28 -18.68
CA ALA A 496 -7.41 5.33 -17.22
C ALA A 496 -6.01 5.70 -16.70
N THR A 497 -4.96 5.09 -17.26
CA THR A 497 -3.57 5.40 -16.89
C THR A 497 -3.21 6.84 -17.20
N HIS A 498 -3.57 7.36 -18.37
CA HIS A 498 -3.30 8.75 -18.73
C HIS A 498 -4.06 9.75 -17.84
N LEU A 499 -5.38 9.55 -17.67
CA LEU A 499 -6.20 10.43 -16.82
C LEU A 499 -5.67 10.52 -15.38
N LYS A 500 -5.21 9.38 -14.82
CA LYS A 500 -4.61 9.33 -13.48
C LYS A 500 -3.29 10.08 -13.43
N ARG A 501 -2.37 9.82 -14.36
CA ARG A 501 -1.06 10.50 -14.44
C ARG A 501 -1.20 12.02 -14.55
N VAL A 502 -2.05 12.52 -15.45
CA VAL A 502 -2.32 13.96 -15.62
C VAL A 502 -2.93 14.56 -14.34
N THR A 503 -3.89 13.86 -13.73
CA THR A 503 -4.53 14.33 -12.49
C THR A 503 -3.55 14.40 -11.33
N GLU A 504 -2.74 13.34 -11.13
CA GLU A 504 -1.75 13.25 -10.06
C GLU A 504 -0.67 14.32 -10.22
N TRP A 505 -0.18 14.53 -11.45
CA TRP A 505 0.77 15.60 -11.75
C TRP A 505 0.21 16.97 -11.39
N HIS A 506 -0.97 17.30 -11.92
CA HIS A 506 -1.62 18.59 -11.66
C HIS A 506 -1.86 18.84 -10.16
N ASN A 507 -2.29 17.82 -9.42
CA ASN A 507 -2.54 17.95 -7.97
C ASN A 507 -1.25 18.13 -7.16
N SER A 508 -0.15 17.52 -7.60
CA SER A 508 1.16 17.63 -6.95
C SER A 508 1.97 18.85 -7.38
N HIS A 509 1.61 19.49 -8.49
CA HIS A 509 2.27 20.66 -9.05
C HIS A 509 1.30 21.86 -9.13
N PRO A 510 0.77 22.36 -8.00
CA PRO A 510 -0.11 23.52 -8.02
C PRO A 510 0.62 24.72 -8.63
N TYR A 511 -0.14 25.69 -9.16
CA TYR A 511 0.39 26.91 -9.79
C TYR A 511 1.40 27.69 -8.93
N THR A 512 1.37 27.49 -7.61
CA THR A 512 2.29 28.09 -6.64
C THR A 512 3.72 27.55 -6.76
N THR A 513 3.93 26.39 -7.39
CA THR A 513 5.26 25.83 -7.69
C THR A 513 6.02 26.66 -8.74
N VAL A 514 5.29 27.33 -9.64
CA VAL A 514 5.83 28.29 -10.59
C VAL A 514 5.82 29.67 -9.93
N PRO A 515 6.95 30.37 -9.75
CA PRO A 515 6.96 31.69 -9.13
C PRO A 515 6.03 32.70 -9.82
N ALA A 516 5.53 33.68 -9.06
CA ALA A 516 4.88 34.83 -9.66
C ALA A 516 5.89 35.57 -10.56
N GLY A 517 5.46 35.98 -11.74
CA GLY A 517 6.34 36.57 -12.75
C GLY A 517 5.56 37.20 -13.89
N ILE A 518 6.27 37.61 -14.94
CA ILE A 518 5.68 38.21 -16.14
C ILE A 518 5.79 37.25 -17.33
N ASN A 519 4.82 37.34 -18.24
CA ASN A 519 4.93 36.73 -19.56
C ASN A 519 5.96 37.53 -20.38
N PRO A 520 7.08 36.93 -20.82
CA PRO A 520 8.15 37.66 -21.51
C PRO A 520 7.74 38.20 -22.88
N ARG A 521 6.65 37.69 -23.47
CA ARG A 521 6.14 38.13 -24.78
C ARG A 521 5.18 39.31 -24.67
N THR A 522 4.40 39.39 -23.59
CA THR A 522 3.38 40.46 -23.42
C THR A 522 3.77 41.49 -22.37
N GLY A 523 4.69 41.17 -21.46
CA GLY A 523 5.07 42.00 -20.32
C GLY A 523 4.04 41.98 -19.18
N GLU A 524 2.91 41.30 -19.35
CA GLU A 524 1.84 41.21 -18.35
C GLU A 524 2.20 40.21 -17.25
N THR A 525 1.65 40.42 -16.06
CA THR A 525 1.78 39.45 -14.95
C THR A 525 1.10 38.13 -15.31
N LEU A 526 1.79 37.01 -15.06
CA LEU A 526 1.24 35.69 -15.27
C LEU A 526 0.01 35.48 -14.38
N ARG A 527 -1.12 35.15 -15.00
CA ARG A 527 -2.34 34.75 -14.29
C ARG A 527 -2.11 33.38 -13.65
N ASN A 528 -2.98 33.00 -12.72
CA ASN A 528 -2.91 31.67 -12.10
C ASN A 528 -2.99 30.56 -13.17
N VAL A 529 -3.88 30.69 -14.16
CA VAL A 529 -4.00 29.69 -15.24
C VAL A 529 -2.74 29.60 -16.11
N ASP A 530 -2.01 30.70 -16.32
CA ASP A 530 -0.75 30.66 -17.08
C ASP A 530 0.30 29.86 -16.32
N ARG A 531 0.34 30.03 -14.99
CA ARG A 531 1.24 29.29 -14.09
C ARG A 531 0.85 27.81 -13.95
N GLU A 532 -0.45 27.49 -13.93
CA GLU A 532 -0.95 26.11 -14.00
C GLU A 532 -0.48 25.43 -15.29
N ILE A 533 -0.69 26.08 -16.45
CA ILE A 533 -0.24 25.54 -17.75
C ILE A 533 1.27 25.31 -17.78
N ILE A 534 2.07 26.22 -17.20
CA ILE A 534 3.53 26.05 -17.13
C ILE A 534 3.91 24.84 -16.27
N ALA A 535 3.26 24.66 -15.12
CA ALA A 535 3.49 23.53 -14.23
C ALA A 535 3.10 22.19 -14.89
N ASP A 536 1.92 22.14 -15.51
CA ASP A 536 1.40 20.93 -16.16
C ASP A 536 2.17 20.59 -17.44
N ALA A 537 2.64 21.58 -18.19
CA ALA A 537 3.48 21.37 -19.37
C ALA A 537 4.86 20.77 -19.04
N ALA A 538 5.28 20.81 -17.77
CA ALA A 538 6.54 20.20 -17.32
C ALA A 538 6.42 18.70 -17.04
N GLN A 539 5.23 18.09 -17.20
CA GLN A 539 5.04 16.66 -16.97
C GLN A 539 5.89 15.77 -17.90
N PRO A 540 6.21 14.54 -17.48
CA PRO A 540 6.95 13.61 -18.31
C PRO A 540 6.28 13.37 -19.67
N LYS A 541 7.02 13.58 -20.77
CA LYS A 541 6.52 13.43 -22.14
C LYS A 541 5.90 12.06 -22.42
N HIS A 542 6.39 11.01 -21.74
CA HIS A 542 5.88 9.66 -21.93
C HIS A 542 4.41 9.50 -21.53
N TYR A 543 3.86 10.39 -20.69
CA TYR A 543 2.43 10.35 -20.36
C TYR A 543 1.58 10.49 -21.62
N HIS A 544 1.93 11.46 -22.47
CA HIS A 544 1.30 11.70 -23.75
C HIS A 544 1.61 10.60 -24.77
N THR A 545 2.89 10.29 -24.97
CA THR A 545 3.30 9.36 -26.05
C THR A 545 2.78 7.95 -25.81
N ASP A 546 2.79 7.46 -24.55
CA ASP A 546 2.23 6.14 -24.21
C ASP A 546 0.75 6.04 -24.58
N LEU A 547 -0.04 7.10 -24.30
CA LEU A 547 -1.45 7.14 -24.68
C LEU A 547 -1.61 7.13 -26.20
N MET A 548 -0.96 8.06 -26.90
CA MET A 548 -1.17 8.26 -28.32
C MET A 548 -0.69 7.08 -29.16
N GLU A 549 0.48 6.52 -28.87
CA GLU A 549 1.00 5.33 -29.54
C GLU A 549 0.13 4.11 -29.19
N GLY A 550 -0.27 3.95 -27.93
CA GLY A 550 -1.13 2.86 -27.49
C GLY A 550 -2.51 2.88 -28.16
N LEU A 551 -3.14 4.06 -28.27
CA LEU A 551 -4.43 4.20 -28.97
C LEU A 551 -4.28 3.94 -30.46
N ARG A 552 -3.29 4.53 -31.14
CA ARG A 552 -3.06 4.36 -32.60
C ARG A 552 -2.65 2.93 -32.97
N ALA A 553 -2.09 2.16 -32.04
CA ALA A 553 -1.81 0.74 -32.25
C ALA A 553 -3.08 -0.14 -32.28
N ILE A 554 -4.20 0.34 -31.74
CA ILE A 554 -5.44 -0.45 -31.55
C ILE A 554 -6.61 0.10 -32.36
N LEU A 555 -6.66 1.42 -32.53
CA LEU A 555 -7.79 2.17 -33.08
C LEU A 555 -7.45 2.79 -34.43
N THR A 556 -8.49 3.01 -35.25
CA THR A 556 -8.38 3.89 -36.43
C THR A 556 -8.23 5.34 -36.00
N GLU A 557 -7.65 6.19 -36.85
CA GLU A 557 -7.52 7.63 -36.55
C GLU A 557 -8.87 8.27 -36.21
N GLN A 558 -9.96 7.92 -36.90
CA GLN A 558 -11.30 8.43 -36.58
C GLN A 558 -11.74 8.06 -35.14
N GLN A 559 -11.43 6.85 -34.68
CA GLN A 559 -11.74 6.41 -33.31
C GLN A 559 -10.82 7.07 -32.27
N VAL A 560 -9.54 7.30 -32.61
CA VAL A 560 -8.63 8.10 -31.77
C VAL A 560 -9.22 9.50 -31.59
N GLU A 561 -9.64 10.15 -32.67
CA GLU A 561 -10.27 11.47 -32.60
C GLU A 561 -11.52 11.49 -31.72
N GLN A 562 -12.37 10.45 -31.79
CA GLN A 562 -13.54 10.31 -30.92
C GLN A 562 -13.16 10.29 -29.43
N ILE A 563 -12.06 9.60 -29.07
CA ILE A 563 -11.55 9.60 -27.69
C ILE A 563 -11.00 10.97 -27.29
N LEU A 564 -10.18 11.61 -28.13
CA LEU A 564 -9.63 12.93 -27.84
C LEU A 564 -10.73 14.02 -27.72
N ASP A 565 -11.84 13.85 -28.44
CA ASP A 565 -13.01 14.72 -28.29
C ASP A 565 -13.68 14.55 -26.93
N LYS A 566 -13.61 13.38 -26.29
CA LYS A 566 -14.08 13.21 -24.91
C LYS A 566 -13.22 13.99 -23.91
N TYR A 567 -11.90 14.03 -24.12
CA TYR A 567 -10.98 14.83 -23.29
C TYR A 567 -11.31 16.33 -23.35
N THR A 568 -11.58 16.83 -24.55
CA THR A 568 -11.75 18.27 -24.78
C THR A 568 -13.21 18.70 -24.91
N VAL A 569 -14.15 17.79 -24.66
CA VAL A 569 -15.60 18.01 -24.72
C VAL A 569 -16.05 18.53 -26.10
N GLY A 570 -15.52 17.94 -27.17
CA GLY A 570 -15.90 18.24 -28.56
C GLY A 570 -15.53 19.64 -29.05
N LYS A 571 -14.52 20.27 -28.45
CA LYS A 571 -14.14 21.66 -28.74
C LYS A 571 -13.74 21.92 -30.19
N VAL A 572 -13.20 20.92 -30.91
CA VAL A 572 -12.84 21.07 -32.33
C VAL A 572 -14.08 21.41 -33.15
N ALA A 573 -15.12 20.56 -33.07
CA ALA A 573 -16.37 20.76 -33.79
C ALA A 573 -17.08 22.05 -33.37
N PHE A 574 -17.11 22.33 -32.05
CA PHE A 574 -17.70 23.56 -31.52
C PHE A 574 -17.02 24.82 -32.08
N THR A 575 -15.68 24.85 -32.08
CA THR A 575 -14.91 26.02 -32.50
C THR A 575 -14.96 26.21 -34.01
N LEU A 576 -14.86 25.13 -34.79
CA LEU A 576 -14.97 25.20 -36.26
C LEU A 576 -16.35 25.72 -36.69
N LYS A 577 -17.42 25.30 -36.01
CA LYS A 577 -18.76 25.84 -36.25
C LYS A 577 -18.82 27.36 -36.03
N GLY A 578 -18.09 27.86 -35.02
CA GLY A 578 -17.94 29.30 -34.79
C GLY A 578 -17.27 30.01 -35.96
N TYR A 579 -16.17 29.47 -36.49
CA TYR A 579 -15.50 30.03 -37.66
C TYR A 579 -16.41 30.06 -38.89
N LYS A 580 -17.11 28.97 -39.20
CA LYS A 580 -18.07 28.92 -40.32
C LYS A 580 -19.22 29.92 -40.18
N ALA A 581 -19.61 30.25 -38.95
CA ALA A 581 -20.63 31.27 -38.71
C ALA A 581 -20.11 32.70 -38.93
N ILE A 582 -18.84 32.94 -38.60
CA ILE A 582 -18.16 34.23 -38.77
C ILE A 582 -17.78 34.46 -40.24
N VAL A 583 -17.40 33.40 -40.94
CA VAL A 583 -16.97 33.39 -42.35
C VAL A 583 -17.94 32.48 -43.15
N PRO A 584 -19.12 32.98 -43.55
CA PRO A 584 -20.13 32.15 -44.23
C PRO A 584 -19.69 31.62 -45.60
N ASP A 585 -18.73 32.29 -46.23
CA ASP A 585 -18.11 31.97 -47.51
C ASP A 585 -16.69 31.38 -47.33
N MET A 586 -16.46 30.65 -46.23
CA MET A 586 -15.19 29.97 -45.93
C MET A 586 -14.86 28.97 -47.04
N THR A 587 -13.65 29.04 -47.58
CA THR A 587 -13.20 28.10 -48.61
C THR A 587 -12.87 26.73 -48.01
N ALA A 588 -12.80 25.70 -48.85
CA ALA A 588 -12.40 24.37 -48.41
C ALA A 588 -10.95 24.34 -47.85
N GLU A 589 -10.07 25.18 -48.39
CA GLU A 589 -8.68 25.32 -47.92
C GLU A 589 -8.62 25.99 -46.54
N GLU A 590 -9.37 27.08 -46.36
CA GLU A 590 -9.47 27.77 -45.07
C GLU A 590 -10.08 26.87 -43.99
N GLU A 591 -11.11 26.09 -44.36
CA GLU A 591 -11.71 25.11 -43.47
C GLU A 591 -10.72 24.02 -43.08
N ALA A 592 -9.97 23.47 -44.04
CA ALA A 592 -8.98 22.43 -43.79
C ALA A 592 -7.87 22.92 -42.85
N GLU A 593 -7.37 24.14 -43.03
CA GLU A 593 -6.32 24.69 -42.18
C GLU A 593 -6.80 25.01 -40.77
N CYS A 594 -7.99 25.62 -40.63
CA CYS A 594 -8.59 25.83 -39.30
C CYS A 594 -8.83 24.50 -38.59
N LEU A 595 -9.34 23.49 -39.31
CA LEU A 595 -9.54 22.16 -38.76
C LEU A 595 -8.21 21.53 -38.32
N ARG A 596 -7.15 21.65 -39.12
CA ARG A 596 -5.80 21.15 -38.79
C ARG A 596 -5.28 21.78 -37.50
N LEU A 597 -5.35 23.11 -37.38
CA LEU A 597 -4.93 23.86 -36.19
C LEU A 597 -5.76 23.47 -34.95
N LEU A 598 -7.07 23.32 -35.09
CA LEU A 598 -7.93 22.92 -33.98
C LEU A 598 -7.69 21.47 -33.54
N LYS A 599 -7.37 20.55 -34.47
CA LYS A 599 -6.95 19.19 -34.12
C LYS A 599 -5.61 19.17 -33.38
N GLU A 600 -4.65 20.00 -33.79
CA GLU A 600 -3.38 20.17 -33.07
C GLU A 600 -3.61 20.73 -31.65
N ALA A 601 -4.53 21.69 -31.49
CA ALA A 601 -4.94 22.21 -30.20
C ALA A 601 -5.53 21.12 -29.30
N ARG A 602 -6.40 20.27 -29.86
CA ARG A 602 -7.02 19.14 -29.15
C ARG A 602 -5.98 18.17 -28.63
N GLU A 603 -5.06 17.73 -29.48
CA GLU A 603 -4.02 16.77 -29.11
C GLU A 603 -3.14 17.33 -27.98
N ARG A 604 -2.77 18.61 -28.02
CA ARG A 604 -2.04 19.24 -26.90
C ARG A 604 -2.87 19.40 -25.64
N ALA A 605 -4.16 19.67 -25.78
CA ALA A 605 -5.01 19.97 -24.63
C ALA A 605 -5.38 18.74 -23.78
N ILE A 606 -5.22 17.51 -24.28
CA ILE A 606 -5.57 16.30 -23.52
C ILE A 606 -4.74 16.13 -22.24
N ASP A 607 -3.56 16.74 -22.24
CA ASP A 607 -2.55 16.67 -21.19
C ASP A 607 -2.82 17.60 -20.00
N PHE A 608 -3.91 18.37 -20.05
CA PHE A 608 -4.29 19.32 -19.00
C PHE A 608 -5.58 18.90 -18.32
N LYS A 609 -5.61 19.01 -16.99
CA LYS A 609 -6.73 18.51 -16.18
C LYS A 609 -7.97 19.40 -16.27
N SER A 610 -7.82 20.73 -16.30
CA SER A 610 -8.96 21.65 -16.16
C SER A 610 -9.48 22.20 -17.49
N MET A 611 -10.79 22.46 -17.54
CA MET A 611 -11.40 23.12 -18.72
C MET A 611 -10.89 24.53 -18.95
N LYS A 612 -10.34 25.21 -17.94
CA LYS A 612 -9.73 26.53 -18.09
C LYS A 612 -8.45 26.42 -18.92
N GLU A 613 -7.54 25.52 -18.54
CA GLU A 613 -6.30 25.25 -19.27
C GLU A 613 -6.59 24.78 -20.70
N ILE A 614 -7.49 23.82 -20.87
CA ILE A 614 -7.94 23.37 -22.20
C ILE A 614 -8.47 24.56 -23.03
N SER A 615 -9.14 25.54 -22.42
CA SER A 615 -9.64 26.73 -23.14
C SER A 615 -8.52 27.67 -23.56
N GLU A 616 -7.52 27.88 -22.71
CA GLU A 616 -6.35 28.70 -23.01
C GLU A 616 -5.50 28.06 -24.13
N ILE A 617 -5.29 26.74 -24.10
CA ILE A 617 -4.61 26.01 -25.20
C ILE A 617 -5.36 26.22 -26.51
N PHE A 618 -6.69 26.00 -26.54
CA PHE A 618 -7.49 26.29 -27.73
C PHE A 618 -7.43 27.76 -28.14
N GLY A 619 -7.35 28.69 -27.19
CA GLY A 619 -7.17 30.12 -27.43
C GLY A 619 -5.95 30.41 -28.31
N MET A 620 -4.78 29.86 -27.95
CA MET A 620 -3.54 30.04 -28.72
C MET A 620 -3.67 29.58 -30.18
N TYR A 621 -4.45 28.54 -30.43
CA TYR A 621 -4.68 28.01 -31.79
C TYR A 621 -5.78 28.74 -32.52
N LYS A 622 -6.75 29.32 -31.81
CA LYS A 622 -7.69 30.24 -32.41
C LYS A 622 -6.97 31.46 -32.95
N ASP A 623 -6.08 32.06 -32.18
CA ASP A 623 -5.27 33.20 -32.63
C ASP A 623 -4.50 32.87 -33.93
N LYS A 624 -3.97 31.64 -34.06
CA LYS A 624 -3.35 31.17 -35.31
C LYS A 624 -4.33 31.05 -36.48
N CYS A 625 -5.57 30.63 -36.24
CA CYS A 625 -6.60 30.61 -37.29
C CYS A 625 -6.95 32.04 -37.72
N GLU A 626 -7.06 32.97 -36.77
CA GLU A 626 -7.31 34.38 -37.02
C GLU A 626 -6.18 35.01 -37.84
N ASP A 627 -4.92 34.73 -37.46
CA ASP A 627 -3.73 35.14 -38.19
C ASP A 627 -3.65 34.53 -39.60
N TYR A 628 -4.07 33.27 -39.76
CA TYR A 628 -4.17 32.64 -41.08
C TYR A 628 -5.12 33.42 -41.99
N PHE A 629 -6.33 33.75 -41.53
CA PHE A 629 -7.24 34.60 -42.31
C PHE A 629 -6.66 35.97 -42.65
N ASN A 630 -5.99 36.63 -41.68
CA ASN A 630 -5.40 37.95 -41.89
C ASN A 630 -4.27 37.92 -42.94
N THR A 631 -3.47 36.87 -42.93
CA THR A 631 -2.33 36.71 -43.87
C THR A 631 -2.76 36.21 -45.25
N HIS A 632 -3.97 35.64 -45.38
CA HIS A 632 -4.51 35.09 -46.63
C HIS A 632 -5.60 35.99 -47.25
N GLY A 633 -5.45 37.31 -47.09
CA GLY A 633 -6.25 38.31 -47.80
C GLY A 633 -7.62 38.61 -47.19
N ARG A 634 -7.95 38.09 -46.02
CA ARG A 634 -9.14 38.50 -45.25
C ARG A 634 -8.78 39.45 -44.12
N ASN A 635 -9.79 40.10 -43.55
CA ASN A 635 -9.63 40.93 -42.34
C ASN A 635 -10.51 40.36 -41.22
N TRP A 636 -9.89 39.61 -40.30
CA TRP A 636 -10.60 38.92 -39.23
C TRP A 636 -11.43 39.89 -38.37
N LYS A 637 -10.85 41.03 -37.99
CA LYS A 637 -11.53 42.04 -37.16
C LYS A 637 -12.80 42.57 -37.82
N GLN A 638 -12.77 42.78 -39.13
CA GLN A 638 -13.94 43.20 -39.90
C GLN A 638 -15.01 42.11 -39.99
N MET A 639 -14.61 40.87 -40.32
CA MET A 639 -15.54 39.73 -40.41
C MET A 639 -16.23 39.45 -39.07
N TYR A 640 -15.45 39.41 -37.98
CA TYR A 640 -15.98 39.22 -36.64
C TYR A 640 -16.93 40.35 -36.23
N SER A 641 -16.59 41.61 -36.52
CA SER A 641 -17.47 42.75 -36.24
C SER A 641 -18.79 42.67 -37.01
N ALA A 642 -18.75 42.26 -38.29
CA ALA A 642 -19.95 42.08 -39.11
C ALA A 642 -20.85 40.97 -38.56
N TYR A 643 -20.26 39.83 -38.21
CA TYR A 643 -20.97 38.72 -37.55
C TYR A 643 -21.59 39.15 -36.22
N TYR A 644 -20.86 39.86 -35.37
CA TYR A 644 -21.36 40.32 -34.08
C TYR A 644 -22.54 41.30 -34.24
N LYS A 645 -22.46 42.24 -35.19
CA LYS A 645 -23.57 43.15 -35.53
C LYS A 645 -24.81 42.40 -36.01
N LYS A 646 -24.63 41.37 -36.84
CA LYS A 646 -25.71 40.49 -37.30
C LYS A 646 -26.40 39.79 -36.11
N LEU A 647 -25.65 39.14 -35.23
CA LEU A 647 -26.19 38.50 -34.02
C LEU A 647 -26.96 39.47 -33.11
N GLN A 648 -26.45 40.69 -32.91
CA GLN A 648 -27.14 41.70 -32.11
C GLN A 648 -28.47 42.14 -32.75
N SER A 649 -28.51 42.24 -34.08
CA SER A 649 -29.75 42.57 -34.81
C SER A 649 -30.78 41.43 -34.73
N GLU A 650 -30.35 40.18 -34.82
CA GLU A 650 -31.20 38.98 -34.71
C GLU A 650 -31.75 38.81 -33.29
N LYS A 651 -30.92 39.01 -32.25
CA LYS A 651 -31.37 39.00 -30.85
C LYS A 651 -32.39 40.10 -30.55
N LYS A 652 -32.24 41.29 -31.14
CA LYS A 652 -33.23 42.37 -31.01
C LYS A 652 -34.53 42.06 -31.73
N LYS A 653 -34.48 41.35 -32.86
CA LYS A 653 -35.67 40.90 -33.61
C LYS A 653 -36.39 39.74 -32.93
N ALA A 654 -35.69 38.86 -32.20
CA ALA A 654 -36.29 37.74 -31.46
C ALA A 654 -36.86 38.13 -30.08
N LYS A 655 -36.57 39.34 -29.59
CA LYS A 655 -37.13 39.92 -28.35
C LYS A 655 -38.31 40.86 -28.60
N LYS A 656 -38.60 41.16 -29.86
CA LYS A 656 -39.86 41.78 -30.32
C LYS A 656 -40.75 40.66 -30.85
#